data_AF-A0A0F8B4J0-F1
#
_entry.id   AF-A0A0F8B4J0-F1
#
_cell.length_a   1.000
_cell.length_b   1.000
_cell.length_c   1.000
_cell.angle_alpha   90.00
_cell.angle_beta   90.00
_cell.angle_gamma   90.00
#
_symmetry.space_group_name_H-M   'P 1'
#
loop_
_entity.id
_entity.type
_entity.pdbx_description
1 polymer ?
#
loop_
_entity_poly.entity_id
_entity_poly.type
_entity_poly.pdbx_seq_one_letter_code
_entity_poly.pdbx_strand_id
1 'polypeptide(L)'
;MFWPYAAVHAAFIANRASITESKSPFELFFSIPPNATHIHRWGCKIIFHNAHDKNPNTQQGNKMDARGREAILLLIDEKVTGRYVCWDIKKRKAFVTESLKFFESNPGGSLLDEIRSEDGQLEPSRSPENDTSNKHTSNVTTGTTSQETSDEQTSSIIDTAPNDEEEHNEEERDEDEPEPQMDTTPPDGDSQMEDIVNEEPITADIQTDREHEDTQTMQTTQTMQRTETPMDIDTPDNIQERINRQLQDLYTRGILKRPYAQIQQRGDKSDDPAAKRIRAMMTKLAEREPRTCAEAVNHPTLGTEWREAIETEVKTLRKFGTWTEVPYQKGMKLITTKFVFKIKPGIDDQPRKLKARLVAQGFKQIRGLDFHETYAPTPRQATTRIFFALVCTMDLECHKVDATNAFAQAELGEMVHLTPPPSLHKNGVVWKLNKALYGLKQASYAWRNKIAPCLAKLGLIQCPEDECIMIDPKKGIMILIYVDDIAVAGPNKETIQKFISGLANMIGIKDMGELKTFLGLEVSRDRGEQKMWLTQTHYINKMAEELDMTAHRARPIGAPIGSWDVLEQKQPGEKAADKATFQSILGTLMYPSVMTRPDIAFATSSLSQHTSDPAERHLDAAKRVARYLRDTNRYGIEFTSPRRGGTDEFLVGYSDADYANSKDRRSVSGMVYTLANGPIHWKSQKQRSVATSTTEAEYIGFTPCAKEGIWLNRLVNWCLEQLKTAPNISQTAQLIKVKNNTLMYGDNQAALKIAGNLGASSKTKHIDIQYHAVKEWIRDGKITLKYVTTDNMLADGFTKPLIARKFNTFRSQINVNPAPEAIHRSDIE
;
A
#
# COMPACT_ATOMS: atom_id res chain seq x y z
N MET A 1 -34.82 -3.67 -26.42
CA MET A 1 -34.22 -3.96 -25.09
C MET A 1 -34.06 -2.71 -24.22
N PHE A 2 -33.38 -1.65 -24.69
CA PHE A 2 -32.97 -0.54 -23.81
C PHE A 2 -34.02 0.53 -23.47
N TRP A 3 -35.24 0.46 -24.03
CA TRP A 3 -36.30 1.46 -23.84
C TRP A 3 -36.58 1.88 -22.38
N PRO A 4 -36.63 0.98 -21.37
CA PRO A 4 -36.82 1.39 -19.97
C PRO A 4 -35.70 2.28 -19.44
N TYR A 5 -34.45 2.01 -19.85
CA TYR A 5 -33.29 2.82 -19.48
C TYR A 5 -33.29 4.15 -20.23
N ALA A 6 -33.67 4.16 -21.50
CA ALA A 6 -33.82 5.39 -22.30
C ALA A 6 -34.88 6.33 -21.68
N ALA A 7 -36.03 5.80 -21.28
CA ALA A 7 -37.10 6.58 -20.66
C ALA A 7 -36.68 7.20 -19.32
N VAL A 8 -36.03 6.43 -18.44
CA VAL A 8 -35.51 6.94 -17.16
C VAL A 8 -34.40 7.96 -17.37
N HIS A 9 -33.52 7.78 -18.36
CA HIS A 9 -32.47 8.77 -18.67
C HIS A 9 -33.05 10.06 -19.28
N ALA A 10 -34.07 9.96 -20.13
CA ALA A 10 -34.77 11.11 -20.68
C ALA A 10 -35.46 11.92 -19.56
N ALA A 11 -36.11 11.26 -18.60
CA ALA A 11 -36.67 11.91 -17.41
C ALA A 11 -35.58 12.55 -16.53
N PHE A 12 -34.45 11.87 -16.32
CA PHE A 12 -33.29 12.40 -15.59
C PHE A 12 -32.76 13.71 -16.20
N ILE A 13 -32.68 13.79 -17.54
CA ILE A 13 -32.29 14.99 -18.27
C ILE A 13 -33.40 16.05 -18.21
N ALA A 14 -34.65 15.69 -18.51
CA ALA A 14 -35.77 16.65 -18.55
C ALA A 14 -36.01 17.35 -17.20
N ASN A 15 -35.72 16.69 -16.08
CA ASN A 15 -35.77 17.30 -14.76
C ASN A 15 -34.63 18.30 -14.48
N ARG A 16 -33.55 18.30 -15.27
CA ARG A 16 -32.31 19.06 -15.02
C ARG A 16 -31.92 20.02 -16.14
N ALA A 17 -32.42 19.83 -17.36
CA ALA A 17 -32.46 20.86 -18.37
C ALA A 17 -33.50 21.92 -17.98
N SER A 18 -33.25 23.18 -18.30
CA SER A 18 -34.33 24.17 -18.34
C SER A 18 -34.91 24.23 -19.75
N ILE A 19 -36.22 24.48 -19.82
CA ILE A 19 -37.00 24.47 -21.07
C ILE A 19 -37.20 25.92 -21.60
N THR A 20 -36.93 26.92 -20.75
CA THR A 20 -36.91 28.37 -21.06
C THR A 20 -35.84 29.05 -20.19
N GLU A 21 -35.76 30.38 -20.15
CA GLU A 21 -34.88 31.13 -19.22
C GLU A 21 -35.32 31.07 -17.74
N SER A 22 -36.04 30.00 -17.36
CA SER A 22 -36.51 29.73 -16.01
C SER A 22 -35.60 28.71 -15.29
N LYS A 23 -35.92 28.40 -14.03
CA LYS A 23 -35.22 27.36 -13.26
C LYS A 23 -35.69 25.96 -13.68
N SER A 24 -34.77 25.01 -13.75
CA SER A 24 -35.08 23.59 -14.01
C SER A 24 -36.01 23.00 -12.93
N PRO A 25 -36.76 21.92 -13.23
CA PRO A 25 -37.58 21.22 -12.23
C PRO A 25 -36.79 20.79 -10.98
N PHE A 26 -35.51 20.42 -11.14
CA PHE A 26 -34.59 20.10 -10.06
C PHE A 26 -34.28 21.32 -9.17
N GLU A 27 -34.03 22.49 -9.76
CA GLU A 27 -33.83 23.74 -8.99
C GLU A 27 -35.09 24.20 -8.28
N LEU A 28 -36.26 24.04 -8.89
CA LEU A 28 -37.54 24.37 -8.27
C LEU A 28 -37.85 23.47 -7.07
N PHE A 29 -37.45 22.20 -7.11
CA PHE A 29 -37.71 21.24 -6.04
C PHE A 29 -36.64 21.25 -4.92
N PHE A 30 -35.36 21.39 -5.27
CA PHE A 30 -34.24 21.29 -4.32
C PHE A 30 -33.57 22.64 -3.98
N SER A 31 -33.97 23.74 -4.62
CA SER A 31 -33.39 25.09 -4.44
C SER A 31 -31.89 25.23 -4.73
N ILE A 32 -31.31 24.25 -5.44
CA ILE A 32 -29.89 24.22 -5.85
C ILE A 32 -29.75 23.86 -7.34
N PRO A 33 -28.75 24.39 -8.06
CA PRO A 33 -28.52 24.06 -9.47
C PRO A 33 -28.14 22.58 -9.67
N PRO A 34 -28.58 21.93 -10.77
CA PRO A 34 -28.20 20.56 -11.07
C PRO A 34 -26.71 20.49 -11.45
N ASN A 35 -25.97 19.55 -10.85
CA ASN A 35 -24.58 19.33 -11.24
C ASN A 35 -24.48 18.67 -12.62
N ALA A 36 -24.01 19.43 -13.62
CA ALA A 36 -23.83 18.96 -14.99
C ALA A 36 -22.57 18.07 -15.20
N THR A 37 -21.60 18.01 -14.28
CA THR A 37 -20.29 17.35 -14.50
C THR A 37 -20.33 15.82 -14.63
N HIS A 38 -21.50 15.21 -14.52
CA HIS A 38 -21.74 13.77 -14.67
C HIS A 38 -22.77 13.43 -15.77
N ILE A 39 -23.23 14.44 -16.52
CA ILE A 39 -24.16 14.25 -17.63
C ILE A 39 -23.34 13.89 -18.87
N HIS A 40 -23.42 12.62 -19.28
CA HIS A 40 -22.77 12.08 -20.47
C HIS A 40 -23.83 11.60 -21.47
N ARG A 41 -23.54 11.72 -22.76
CA ARG A 41 -24.42 11.33 -23.87
C ARG A 41 -24.93 9.89 -23.70
N TRP A 42 -26.26 9.72 -23.69
CA TRP A 42 -26.88 8.40 -23.57
C TRP A 42 -26.39 7.43 -24.65
N GLY A 43 -26.19 6.17 -24.27
CA GLY A 43 -25.71 5.13 -25.18
C GLY A 43 -24.27 5.32 -25.69
N CYS A 44 -23.49 6.29 -25.18
CA CYS A 44 -22.10 6.45 -25.60
C CYS A 44 -21.25 5.20 -25.31
N LYS A 45 -20.29 4.95 -26.20
CA LYS A 45 -19.23 3.97 -26.01
C LYS A 45 -18.44 4.31 -24.75
N ILE A 46 -18.29 3.33 -23.87
CA ILE A 46 -17.40 3.40 -22.72
C ILE A 46 -16.41 2.24 -22.74
N ILE A 47 -15.23 2.45 -22.17
CA ILE A 47 -14.26 1.39 -21.89
C ILE A 47 -14.09 1.29 -20.38
N PHE A 48 -14.41 0.13 -19.81
CA PHE A 48 -14.32 -0.15 -18.37
C PHE A 48 -13.28 -1.23 -18.06
N HIS A 49 -12.65 -1.17 -16.89
CA HIS A 49 -11.64 -2.16 -16.50
C HIS A 49 -12.29 -3.43 -15.92
N ASN A 50 -12.29 -4.53 -16.67
CA ASN A 50 -12.92 -5.78 -16.25
C ASN A 50 -12.02 -6.60 -15.30
N ALA A 51 -12.01 -6.22 -14.02
CA ALA A 51 -11.24 -6.93 -12.98
C ALA A 51 -11.80 -8.31 -12.56
N HIS A 52 -12.97 -8.71 -13.07
CA HIS A 52 -13.81 -9.72 -12.39
C HIS A 52 -14.11 -11.03 -13.14
N ASP A 53 -13.72 -11.20 -14.40
CA ASP A 53 -13.80 -12.52 -15.05
C ASP A 53 -12.65 -13.43 -14.61
N LYS A 54 -12.81 -13.98 -13.41
CA LYS A 54 -12.08 -15.15 -12.92
C LYS A 54 -12.97 -16.39 -13.03
N ASN A 55 -13.32 -16.76 -14.26
CA ASN A 55 -13.98 -18.03 -14.54
C ASN A 55 -12.94 -19.16 -14.43
N PRO A 56 -13.05 -20.11 -13.47
CA PRO A 56 -11.98 -21.06 -13.19
C PRO A 56 -11.74 -22.10 -14.31
N ASN A 57 -12.67 -22.25 -15.26
CA ASN A 57 -12.65 -23.33 -16.26
C ASN A 57 -12.19 -22.88 -17.66
N THR A 58 -11.85 -21.61 -17.85
CA THR A 58 -11.28 -21.10 -19.12
C THR A 58 -9.79 -20.83 -18.96
N GLN A 59 -8.99 -21.24 -19.95
CA GLN A 59 -7.53 -21.03 -19.95
C GLN A 59 -7.16 -19.56 -19.71
N GLN A 60 -6.06 -19.33 -18.98
CA GLN A 60 -5.65 -17.98 -18.61
C GLN A 60 -5.09 -17.24 -19.82
N GLY A 61 -5.82 -16.20 -20.25
CA GLY A 61 -5.27 -15.15 -21.10
C GLY A 61 -4.03 -14.51 -20.48
N ASN A 62 -3.14 -14.02 -21.32
CA ASN A 62 -1.81 -13.62 -20.90
C ASN A 62 -1.83 -12.30 -20.11
N LYS A 63 -0.77 -12.02 -19.34
CA LYS A 63 -0.74 -10.85 -18.42
C LYS A 63 -0.91 -9.51 -19.17
N MET A 64 -0.56 -9.50 -20.46
CA MET A 64 -0.59 -8.37 -21.40
C MET A 64 -1.95 -8.13 -22.06
N ASP A 65 -2.90 -9.07 -21.97
CA ASP A 65 -4.17 -9.00 -22.71
C ASP A 65 -5.01 -7.78 -22.32
N ALA A 66 -5.73 -7.23 -23.30
CA ALA A 66 -6.51 -6.00 -23.13
C ALA A 66 -7.63 -6.15 -22.07
N ARG A 67 -7.42 -5.53 -20.90
CA ARG A 67 -8.35 -5.59 -19.75
C ARG A 67 -9.49 -4.56 -19.80
N GLY A 68 -9.40 -3.62 -20.73
CA GLY A 68 -10.52 -2.75 -21.07
C GLY A 68 -11.56 -3.55 -21.84
N ARG A 69 -12.82 -3.51 -21.38
CA ARG A 69 -13.96 -4.00 -22.16
C ARG A 69 -14.85 -2.86 -22.56
N GLU A 70 -15.53 -3.08 -23.69
CA GLU A 70 -16.49 -2.14 -24.22
C GLU A 70 -17.88 -2.38 -23.65
N ALA A 71 -18.55 -1.28 -23.34
CA ALA A 71 -19.94 -1.23 -22.94
C ALA A 71 -20.59 0.05 -23.48
N ILE A 72 -21.92 0.12 -23.43
CA ILE A 72 -22.65 1.38 -23.63
C ILE A 72 -23.22 1.91 -22.32
N LEU A 73 -23.27 3.23 -22.16
CA LEU A 73 -23.91 3.90 -21.03
C LEU A 73 -25.44 3.75 -21.09
N LEU A 74 -26.07 3.25 -20.02
CA LEU A 74 -27.53 3.11 -19.91
C LEU A 74 -28.17 4.12 -18.94
N LEU A 75 -27.60 4.33 -17.75
CA LEU A 75 -28.08 5.29 -16.75
C LEU A 75 -26.93 5.89 -15.93
N ILE A 76 -27.20 7.05 -15.33
CA ILE A 76 -26.42 7.66 -14.25
C ILE A 76 -27.17 7.32 -12.93
N ASP A 77 -26.46 6.89 -11.89
CA ASP A 77 -27.07 6.57 -10.59
C ASP A 77 -27.24 7.84 -9.75
N GLU A 78 -28.48 8.32 -9.59
CA GLU A 78 -28.79 9.53 -8.84
C GLU A 78 -28.39 9.49 -7.36
N LYS A 79 -28.12 8.30 -6.80
CA LYS A 79 -27.81 8.14 -5.37
C LYS A 79 -26.31 8.15 -5.06
N VAL A 80 -25.43 8.06 -6.06
CA VAL A 80 -23.97 8.00 -5.87
C VAL A 80 -23.24 8.71 -7.00
N THR A 81 -22.57 9.82 -6.69
CA THR A 81 -21.67 10.52 -7.62
C THR A 81 -20.60 9.57 -8.17
N GLY A 82 -20.49 9.50 -9.49
CA GLY A 82 -19.52 8.65 -10.19
C GLY A 82 -19.95 7.20 -10.46
N ARG A 83 -21.21 6.80 -10.19
CA ARG A 83 -21.74 5.49 -10.60
C ARG A 83 -22.57 5.54 -11.87
N TYR A 84 -22.30 4.57 -12.76
CA TYR A 84 -22.96 4.46 -14.05
C TYR A 84 -23.47 3.04 -14.28
N VAL A 85 -24.73 2.91 -14.70
CA VAL A 85 -25.30 1.65 -15.18
C VAL A 85 -24.95 1.50 -16.66
N CYS A 86 -24.32 0.38 -17.00
CA CYS A 86 -23.70 0.14 -18.30
C CYS A 86 -24.09 -1.24 -18.84
N TRP A 87 -24.05 -1.44 -20.16
CA TRP A 87 -24.33 -2.72 -20.81
C TRP A 87 -23.04 -3.35 -21.36
N ASP A 88 -22.57 -4.47 -20.79
CA ASP A 88 -21.45 -5.23 -21.35
C ASP A 88 -21.95 -5.92 -22.63
N ILE A 89 -21.44 -5.47 -23.77
CA ILE A 89 -21.83 -5.92 -25.12
C ILE A 89 -21.61 -7.44 -25.23
N LYS A 90 -20.42 -7.91 -24.85
CA LYS A 90 -20.01 -9.32 -25.00
C LYS A 90 -20.74 -10.25 -24.03
N LYS A 91 -21.15 -9.77 -22.86
CA LYS A 91 -21.98 -10.54 -21.91
C LYS A 91 -23.50 -10.38 -22.13
N ARG A 92 -23.92 -9.47 -23.02
CA ARG A 92 -25.32 -9.05 -23.22
C ARG A 92 -26.04 -8.86 -21.87
N LYS A 93 -25.44 -8.07 -20.96
CA LYS A 93 -25.95 -7.86 -19.58
C LYS A 93 -25.61 -6.48 -18.99
N ALA A 94 -26.56 -5.92 -18.24
CA ALA A 94 -26.38 -4.70 -17.46
C ALA A 94 -25.53 -4.92 -16.19
N PHE A 95 -24.67 -3.95 -15.87
CA PHE A 95 -23.83 -3.90 -14.66
C PHE A 95 -23.64 -2.44 -14.20
N VAL A 96 -23.00 -2.24 -13.03
CA VAL A 96 -22.69 -0.92 -12.47
C VAL A 96 -21.18 -0.80 -12.26
N THR A 97 -20.61 0.36 -12.57
CA THR A 97 -19.17 0.62 -12.44
C THR A 97 -18.87 2.08 -12.09
N GLU A 98 -17.72 2.30 -11.44
CA GLU A 98 -17.11 3.59 -11.09
C GLU A 98 -15.80 3.82 -11.88
N SER A 99 -15.30 2.82 -12.61
CA SER A 99 -13.99 2.83 -13.27
C SER A 99 -14.11 2.57 -14.76
N LEU A 100 -14.26 3.66 -15.52
CA LEU A 100 -14.47 3.65 -16.96
C LEU A 100 -14.03 4.98 -17.60
N LYS A 101 -13.85 4.97 -18.93
CA LYS A 101 -13.61 6.16 -19.76
C LYS A 101 -14.70 6.28 -20.82
N PHE A 102 -15.27 7.48 -20.95
CA PHE A 102 -16.30 7.83 -21.94
C PHE A 102 -15.69 8.19 -23.31
N PHE A 103 -16.44 7.88 -24.37
CA PHE A 103 -16.14 8.24 -25.76
C PHE A 103 -17.40 8.77 -26.44
N GLU A 104 -17.86 9.97 -26.03
CA GLU A 104 -19.17 10.53 -26.38
C GLU A 104 -19.35 10.89 -27.87
N SER A 105 -18.24 11.01 -28.60
CA SER A 105 -18.21 11.10 -30.06
C SER A 105 -18.63 9.81 -30.77
N ASN A 106 -18.61 8.66 -30.09
CA ASN A 106 -19.01 7.36 -30.62
C ASN A 106 -20.25 6.82 -29.85
N PRO A 107 -21.48 7.18 -30.26
CA PRO A 107 -22.71 6.61 -29.72
C PRO A 107 -22.90 5.16 -30.18
N GLY A 108 -23.38 4.29 -29.30
CA GLY A 108 -23.62 2.86 -29.57
C GLY A 108 -22.36 1.98 -29.58
N GLY A 109 -21.21 2.53 -30.00
CA GLY A 109 -19.98 1.77 -30.13
C GLY A 109 -20.14 0.55 -31.04
N SER A 110 -19.33 -0.49 -30.78
CA SER A 110 -19.32 -1.70 -31.61
C SER A 110 -20.62 -2.51 -31.53
N LEU A 111 -21.57 -2.19 -30.64
CA LEU A 111 -22.92 -2.77 -30.67
C LEU A 111 -23.73 -2.27 -31.87
N LEU A 112 -23.56 -1.01 -32.30
CA LEU A 112 -24.20 -0.52 -33.53
C LEU A 112 -23.53 -1.10 -34.78
N ASP A 113 -22.22 -1.36 -34.72
CA ASP A 113 -21.50 -2.01 -35.82
C ASP A 113 -21.89 -3.50 -35.94
N GLU A 114 -22.01 -4.21 -34.81
CA GLU A 114 -22.56 -5.58 -34.74
C GLU A 114 -23.98 -5.62 -35.34
N ILE A 115 -24.91 -4.77 -34.88
CA ILE A 115 -26.30 -4.74 -35.37
C ILE A 115 -26.34 -4.43 -36.88
N ARG A 116 -25.58 -3.45 -37.36
CA ARG A 116 -25.49 -3.13 -38.80
C ARG A 116 -24.92 -4.28 -39.64
N SER A 117 -24.10 -5.15 -39.05
CA SER A 117 -23.59 -6.36 -39.72
C SER A 117 -24.58 -7.53 -39.67
N GLU A 118 -25.43 -7.63 -38.64
CA GLU A 118 -26.54 -8.60 -38.58
C GLU A 118 -27.67 -8.19 -39.57
N ASP A 119 -28.04 -6.91 -39.63
CA ASP A 119 -29.02 -6.36 -40.61
C ASP A 119 -28.53 -6.47 -42.07
N GLY A 120 -27.21 -6.56 -42.29
CA GLY A 120 -26.58 -6.62 -43.61
C GLY A 120 -26.73 -7.95 -44.37
N GLN A 121 -27.41 -8.96 -43.80
CA GLN A 121 -27.63 -10.27 -44.44
C GLN A 121 -29.07 -10.48 -44.97
N LEU A 122 -29.85 -9.41 -45.13
CA LEU A 122 -31.16 -9.47 -45.80
C LEU A 122 -31.04 -9.10 -47.29
N GLU A 123 -31.03 -10.14 -48.14
CA GLU A 123 -31.18 -10.04 -49.60
C GLU A 123 -32.41 -9.17 -49.98
N PRO A 124 -32.29 -8.23 -50.95
CA PRO A 124 -33.34 -7.29 -51.27
C PRO A 124 -34.50 -7.93 -52.06
N SER A 125 -35.56 -8.33 -51.35
CA SER A 125 -36.79 -8.83 -51.96
C SER A 125 -37.55 -7.73 -52.72
N ARG A 126 -37.29 -7.66 -54.03
CA ARG A 126 -38.07 -7.04 -55.14
C ARG A 126 -39.21 -6.09 -54.76
N SER A 127 -39.10 -4.85 -55.25
CA SER A 127 -40.23 -3.91 -55.39
C SER A 127 -41.34 -4.42 -56.30
N PRO A 128 -42.55 -3.87 -56.12
CA PRO A 128 -43.33 -3.34 -57.25
C PRO A 128 -43.33 -1.81 -57.24
N GLU A 129 -43.46 -1.21 -58.42
CA GLU A 129 -43.56 0.23 -58.63
C GLU A 129 -45.02 0.71 -58.55
N ASN A 130 -45.25 1.95 -58.09
CA ASN A 130 -45.85 3.03 -58.88
C ASN A 130 -46.21 4.26 -58.03
N ASP A 131 -46.06 5.44 -58.65
CA ASP A 131 -46.89 6.66 -58.59
C ASP A 131 -47.46 7.20 -57.25
N THR A 132 -47.51 8.52 -57.00
CA THR A 132 -47.22 9.67 -57.88
C THR A 132 -46.86 10.93 -57.06
N SER A 133 -45.97 11.76 -57.61
CA SER A 133 -45.91 13.23 -57.44
C SER A 133 -45.64 13.87 -56.06
N ASN A 134 -45.16 15.11 -55.94
CA ASN A 134 -44.14 15.86 -56.70
C ASN A 134 -43.82 17.15 -55.92
N LYS A 135 -42.55 17.41 -55.57
CA LYS A 135 -41.92 18.77 -55.56
C LYS A 135 -40.44 18.73 -55.13
N HIS A 136 -39.55 18.91 -56.10
CA HIS A 136 -38.18 19.45 -55.93
C HIS A 136 -38.26 20.92 -55.44
N THR A 137 -37.25 21.56 -54.86
CA THR A 137 -35.79 21.66 -55.17
C THR A 137 -34.90 21.56 -53.90
N SER A 138 -33.59 21.24 -53.87
CA SER A 138 -32.50 20.86 -54.82
C SER A 138 -32.10 21.87 -55.91
N ASN A 139 -30.86 22.40 -56.00
CA ASN A 139 -29.59 21.91 -55.44
C ASN A 139 -28.42 22.94 -55.58
N VAL A 140 -27.26 22.67 -54.94
CA VAL A 140 -25.87 23.00 -55.39
C VAL A 140 -25.38 24.48 -55.49
N THR A 141 -24.46 24.82 -54.56
CA THR A 141 -23.08 25.38 -54.72
C THR A 141 -22.74 26.63 -55.60
N THR A 142 -21.79 27.45 -55.10
CA THR A 142 -21.10 28.65 -55.71
C THR A 142 -21.94 29.96 -55.76
N GLY A 143 -21.37 31.17 -55.62
CA GLY A 143 -20.04 31.59 -55.15
C GLY A 143 -19.72 33.10 -55.40
N THR A 144 -18.77 33.68 -54.64
CA THR A 144 -17.98 34.91 -54.95
C THR A 144 -18.66 36.31 -54.86
N THR A 145 -17.82 37.38 -54.81
CA THR A 145 -18.12 38.85 -54.89
C THR A 145 -18.54 39.47 -53.53
N SER A 146 -17.89 40.48 -52.90
CA SER A 146 -17.34 41.81 -53.31
C SER A 146 -18.44 42.86 -53.59
N GLN A 147 -18.32 44.16 -53.27
CA GLN A 147 -17.20 45.00 -52.77
C GLN A 147 -17.46 45.45 -51.29
N GLU A 148 -17.27 46.66 -50.69
CA GLU A 148 -16.91 48.07 -51.04
C GLU A 148 -16.20 48.79 -49.84
N THR A 149 -15.71 50.04 -50.06
CA THR A 149 -15.37 51.18 -49.13
C THR A 149 -14.89 50.91 -47.69
N SER A 150 -13.69 51.31 -47.22
CA SER A 150 -13.06 52.68 -47.13
C SER A 150 -13.72 53.58 -46.05
N ASP A 151 -13.04 54.34 -45.18
CA ASP A 151 -11.61 54.66 -44.94
C ASP A 151 -11.29 54.54 -43.40
N GLU A 152 -10.33 55.15 -42.68
CA GLU A 152 -9.28 56.18 -42.87
C GLU A 152 -8.19 56.07 -41.75
N GLN A 153 -7.16 56.94 -41.75
CA GLN A 153 -6.20 57.31 -40.66
C GLN A 153 -5.38 56.17 -39.96
N THR A 154 -4.12 55.91 -40.35
CA THR A 154 -2.84 56.54 -39.91
C THR A 154 -2.44 56.32 -38.43
N SER A 155 -1.17 56.08 -38.06
CA SER A 155 0.10 56.34 -38.76
C SER A 155 1.15 55.22 -38.64
N SER A 156 2.24 55.36 -39.40
CA SER A 156 3.39 54.43 -39.46
C SER A 156 4.71 55.14 -39.15
N ILE A 157 5.69 54.43 -38.59
CA ILE A 157 7.12 54.64 -38.85
C ILE A 157 7.80 53.26 -38.96
N ILE A 158 8.63 53.11 -40.00
CA ILE A 158 9.68 52.11 -40.15
C ILE A 158 11.00 52.91 -40.18
N ASP A 159 12.10 52.39 -39.63
CA ASP A 159 13.32 51.99 -40.39
C ASP A 159 14.63 51.99 -39.56
N THR A 160 15.64 51.36 -40.15
CA THR A 160 17.10 51.52 -39.96
C THR A 160 17.74 51.23 -38.59
N ALA A 161 18.76 50.37 -38.65
CA ALA A 161 19.94 50.46 -37.79
C ALA A 161 20.99 51.37 -38.46
N PRO A 162 21.98 51.86 -37.69
CA PRO A 162 23.31 52.12 -38.22
C PRO A 162 24.38 51.22 -37.57
N ASN A 163 25.56 51.24 -38.17
CA ASN A 163 26.81 50.64 -37.69
C ASN A 163 27.53 51.62 -36.72
N ASP A 164 28.84 51.42 -36.56
CA ASP A 164 29.87 52.22 -35.86
C ASP A 164 30.30 51.55 -34.54
N GLU A 165 31.35 50.72 -34.48
CA GLU A 165 32.80 50.88 -34.79
C GLU A 165 33.63 51.50 -33.64
N GLU A 166 34.71 50.78 -33.31
CA GLU A 166 35.85 51.14 -32.42
C GLU A 166 35.52 51.37 -30.91
N GLU A 167 36.45 51.22 -29.96
CA GLU A 167 37.92 51.09 -30.02
C GLU A 167 38.46 50.04 -29.00
N HIS A 168 39.78 49.76 -29.08
CA HIS A 168 40.51 48.70 -28.36
C HIS A 168 40.49 48.77 -26.82
N ASN A 169 40.67 47.61 -26.18
CA ASN A 169 41.95 47.34 -25.52
C ASN A 169 42.27 45.84 -25.40
N GLU A 170 43.51 45.49 -25.74
CA GLU A 170 44.07 44.13 -25.67
C GLU A 170 44.94 43.97 -24.41
N GLU A 171 45.14 42.73 -23.94
CA GLU A 171 46.49 42.18 -23.81
C GLU A 171 46.45 40.65 -23.66
N GLU A 172 47.45 39.97 -24.22
CA GLU A 172 47.49 38.53 -24.45
C GLU A 172 48.27 37.76 -23.36
N ARG A 173 47.98 36.46 -23.22
CA ARG A 173 48.99 35.37 -23.37
C ARG A 173 48.41 33.97 -23.25
N ASP A 174 48.16 33.40 -24.43
CA ASP A 174 48.64 32.12 -24.97
C ASP A 174 49.27 31.04 -24.06
N GLU A 175 48.93 29.80 -24.44
CA GLU A 175 49.79 28.57 -24.49
C GLU A 175 50.30 27.99 -23.14
N ASP A 176 50.46 26.67 -22.97
CA ASP A 176 50.74 25.59 -23.96
C ASP A 176 50.01 24.26 -23.60
N GLU A 177 49.82 23.36 -24.58
CA GLU A 177 49.66 21.91 -24.33
C GLU A 177 51.04 21.25 -24.15
N PRO A 178 51.13 20.05 -23.53
CA PRO A 178 51.59 18.92 -24.38
C PRO A 178 51.09 17.51 -24.00
N GLU A 179 50.63 16.79 -25.03
CA GLU A 179 50.95 15.37 -25.27
C GLU A 179 51.75 15.29 -26.61
N PRO A 180 52.21 14.14 -27.15
CA PRO A 180 52.39 12.78 -26.60
C PRO A 180 53.81 12.18 -26.83
N GLN A 181 54.06 10.96 -26.32
CA GLN A 181 54.81 9.81 -26.92
C GLN A 181 55.07 8.75 -25.82
N MET A 182 54.86 7.43 -25.94
CA MET A 182 55.07 6.40 -26.98
C MET A 182 56.51 5.84 -27.09
N ASP A 183 56.76 4.70 -26.43
CA ASP A 183 57.67 3.58 -26.80
C ASP A 183 57.55 2.47 -25.69
N THR A 184 57.84 1.17 -25.85
CA THR A 184 58.08 0.25 -27.00
C THR A 184 57.61 -1.19 -26.64
N THR A 185 57.68 -2.17 -27.56
CA THR A 185 57.01 -3.50 -27.49
C THR A 185 57.94 -4.72 -27.18
N PRO A 186 57.43 -5.97 -27.04
CA PRO A 186 58.16 -7.14 -26.49
C PRO A 186 58.78 -8.08 -27.58
N PRO A 187 59.40 -9.22 -27.19
CA PRO A 187 58.69 -10.49 -26.94
C PRO A 187 59.07 -11.09 -25.55
N ASP A 188 58.87 -12.34 -25.12
CA ASP A 188 58.41 -13.66 -25.67
C ASP A 188 57.67 -14.44 -24.53
N GLY A 189 57.11 -15.65 -24.65
CA GLY A 189 57.01 -16.61 -25.77
C GLY A 189 57.43 -18.05 -25.40
N ASP A 190 56.48 -18.98 -25.27
CA ASP A 190 56.68 -20.42 -25.52
C ASP A 190 55.33 -21.16 -25.69
N SER A 191 55.32 -22.26 -26.45
CA SER A 191 54.14 -23.09 -26.75
C SER A 191 54.53 -24.47 -27.28
N GLN A 192 54.01 -25.55 -26.69
CA GLN A 192 54.12 -26.91 -27.23
C GLN A 192 52.78 -27.67 -27.18
N MET A 193 52.73 -28.81 -27.87
CA MET A 193 51.55 -29.41 -28.51
C MET A 193 51.61 -30.96 -28.40
N GLU A 194 50.66 -31.69 -29.02
CA GLU A 194 50.73 -33.15 -29.28
C GLU A 194 50.56 -34.07 -28.02
N ASP A 195 50.02 -35.31 -28.06
CA ASP A 195 49.38 -36.02 -29.18
C ASP A 195 48.39 -37.18 -28.86
N ILE A 196 47.55 -37.47 -29.86
CA ILE A 196 47.06 -38.77 -30.43
C ILE A 196 46.61 -40.00 -29.57
N VAL A 197 45.31 -40.33 -29.76
CA VAL A 197 44.65 -41.64 -30.11
C VAL A 197 44.89 -42.97 -29.36
N ASN A 198 43.78 -43.59 -28.91
CA ASN A 198 43.33 -45.00 -29.12
C ASN A 198 42.15 -45.31 -28.16
N GLU A 199 41.29 -46.33 -28.31
CA GLU A 199 40.62 -47.00 -29.44
C GLU A 199 39.46 -47.85 -28.81
N GLU A 200 38.66 -48.60 -29.58
CA GLU A 200 37.60 -49.48 -29.01
C GLU A 200 38.16 -50.82 -28.45
N PRO A 201 37.33 -51.72 -27.88
CA PRO A 201 36.65 -52.67 -28.77
C PRO A 201 35.20 -53.01 -28.42
N ILE A 202 34.46 -53.39 -29.46
CA ILE A 202 33.12 -54.01 -29.43
C ILE A 202 33.25 -55.51 -29.12
N THR A 203 32.29 -56.07 -28.38
CA THR A 203 31.89 -57.50 -28.48
C THR A 203 30.37 -57.62 -28.45
N ALA A 204 29.81 -58.49 -29.29
CA ALA A 204 28.37 -58.69 -29.48
C ALA A 204 27.89 -60.06 -28.93
N ASP A 205 26.74 -60.52 -29.45
CA ASP A 205 26.18 -61.89 -29.36
C ASP A 205 25.57 -62.35 -28.01
N ILE A 206 24.51 -63.17 -27.93
CA ILE A 206 23.57 -63.67 -28.97
C ILE A 206 22.16 -63.97 -28.36
N GLN A 207 21.20 -64.33 -29.21
CA GLN A 207 19.78 -64.65 -28.94
C GLN A 207 19.50 -65.73 -27.87
N THR A 208 18.26 -65.77 -27.36
CA THR A 208 17.42 -67.00 -27.34
C THR A 208 15.93 -66.71 -27.08
N ASP A 209 15.04 -67.47 -27.74
CA ASP A 209 13.57 -67.35 -27.67
C ASP A 209 12.90 -68.39 -26.74
N ARG A 210 11.66 -68.08 -26.31
CA ARG A 210 10.51 -68.98 -25.99
C ARG A 210 9.34 -68.13 -25.45
N GLU A 211 8.21 -67.96 -26.13
CA GLU A 211 7.12 -68.93 -26.46
C GLU A 211 6.05 -69.11 -25.35
N HIS A 212 4.86 -68.52 -25.61
CA HIS A 212 3.49 -68.93 -25.20
C HIS A 212 3.16 -69.13 -23.69
N GLU A 213 1.89 -69.17 -23.22
CA GLU A 213 0.57 -69.33 -23.85
C GLU A 213 -0.49 -68.26 -23.41
N ASP A 214 -1.63 -68.24 -24.11
CA ASP A 214 -2.81 -67.41 -23.83
C ASP A 214 -3.71 -67.98 -22.71
N THR A 215 -4.47 -67.10 -22.04
CA THR A 215 -5.88 -67.40 -21.70
C THR A 215 -6.73 -66.12 -21.63
N GLN A 216 -7.94 -66.19 -22.21
CA GLN A 216 -8.96 -65.12 -22.18
C GLN A 216 -9.66 -65.12 -20.79
N THR A 217 -10.47 -64.13 -20.37
CA THR A 217 -11.86 -63.96 -20.86
C THR A 217 -12.54 -62.72 -20.24
N MET A 218 -13.11 -61.86 -21.10
CA MET A 218 -14.24 -60.91 -20.95
C MET A 218 -14.41 -59.96 -19.73
N GLN A 219 -15.01 -58.81 -20.04
CA GLN A 219 -15.51 -57.79 -19.11
C GLN A 219 -16.86 -58.20 -18.51
N THR A 220 -17.23 -57.64 -17.34
CA THR A 220 -18.64 -57.33 -17.02
C THR A 220 -18.71 -56.08 -16.15
N THR A 221 -19.47 -55.09 -16.60
CA THR A 221 -19.74 -53.86 -15.83
C THR A 221 -20.96 -54.06 -14.94
N GLN A 222 -20.81 -53.84 -13.62
CA GLN A 222 -21.97 -53.67 -12.73
C GLN A 222 -21.83 -52.42 -11.86
N THR A 223 -22.79 -51.53 -12.00
CA THR A 223 -22.97 -50.35 -11.15
C THR A 223 -23.63 -50.77 -9.84
N MET A 224 -23.02 -50.47 -8.69
CA MET A 224 -23.70 -50.57 -7.41
C MET A 224 -23.70 -49.22 -6.68
N GLN A 225 -24.88 -48.86 -6.18
CA GLN A 225 -25.07 -47.73 -5.27
C GLN A 225 -24.38 -48.06 -3.94
N ARG A 226 -23.78 -47.07 -3.27
CA ARG A 226 -23.24 -47.23 -1.91
C ARG A 226 -24.00 -46.36 -0.93
N THR A 227 -24.78 -47.02 -0.08
CA THR A 227 -25.48 -46.41 1.06
C THR A 227 -24.47 -45.81 2.04
N GLU A 228 -24.77 -44.63 2.59
CA GLU A 228 -23.95 -44.04 3.66
C GLU A 228 -24.23 -44.74 5.00
N THR A 229 -23.18 -45.13 5.70
CA THR A 229 -23.23 -45.63 7.08
C THR A 229 -22.55 -44.63 8.04
N PRO A 230 -22.85 -44.68 9.36
CA PRO A 230 -22.42 -43.66 10.31
C PRO A 230 -20.89 -43.54 10.51
N MET A 231 -20.49 -42.48 11.22
CA MET A 231 -19.09 -42.15 11.51
C MET A 231 -18.39 -43.24 12.33
N ASP A 232 -17.31 -43.80 11.78
CA ASP A 232 -16.31 -44.55 12.54
C ASP A 232 -15.31 -43.60 13.25
N ILE A 233 -14.65 -44.12 14.28
CA ILE A 233 -13.62 -43.41 15.06
C ILE A 233 -12.26 -43.58 14.36
N ASP A 234 -11.56 -42.48 14.08
CA ASP A 234 -10.25 -42.49 13.41
C ASP A 234 -9.20 -43.30 14.21
N THR A 235 -8.85 -44.49 13.73
CA THR A 235 -7.67 -45.25 14.16
C THR A 235 -6.40 -44.78 13.42
N PRO A 236 -5.19 -44.96 13.98
CA PRO A 236 -3.95 -44.52 13.35
C PRO A 236 -3.73 -45.08 11.93
N ASP A 237 -4.14 -46.31 11.68
CA ASP A 237 -3.94 -46.99 10.39
C ASP A 237 -4.73 -46.33 9.24
N ASN A 238 -5.95 -45.85 9.52
CA ASN A 238 -6.77 -45.09 8.57
C ASN A 238 -6.09 -43.76 8.17
N ILE A 239 -5.32 -43.15 9.07
CA ILE A 239 -4.54 -41.94 8.78
C ILE A 239 -3.39 -42.27 7.83
N GLN A 240 -2.67 -43.38 8.06
CA GLN A 240 -1.55 -43.79 7.22
C GLN A 240 -2.01 -44.17 5.79
N GLU A 241 -3.11 -44.93 5.64
CA GLU A 241 -3.70 -45.19 4.31
C GLU A 241 -4.05 -43.90 3.55
N ARG A 242 -4.56 -42.91 4.27
CA ARG A 242 -5.02 -41.64 3.70
C ARG A 242 -3.85 -40.76 3.25
N ILE A 243 -2.76 -40.76 4.01
CA ILE A 243 -1.47 -40.16 3.61
C ILE A 243 -0.92 -40.85 2.36
N ASN A 244 -0.91 -42.20 2.34
CA ASN A 244 -0.45 -42.98 1.19
C ASN A 244 -1.25 -42.64 -0.09
N ARG A 245 -2.58 -42.49 0.02
CA ARG A 245 -3.45 -42.08 -1.08
C ARG A 245 -3.14 -40.68 -1.62
N GLN A 246 -2.88 -39.69 -0.76
CA GLN A 246 -2.51 -38.33 -1.19
C GLN A 246 -1.13 -38.29 -1.87
N LEU A 247 -0.16 -39.08 -1.38
CA LEU A 247 1.16 -39.17 -1.98
C LEU A 247 1.14 -39.86 -3.36
N GLN A 248 0.24 -40.85 -3.54
CA GLN A 248 0.03 -41.48 -4.85
C GLN A 248 -0.64 -40.53 -5.86
N ASP A 249 -1.62 -39.72 -5.44
CA ASP A 249 -2.22 -38.65 -6.28
C ASP A 249 -1.17 -37.62 -6.75
N LEU A 250 -0.23 -37.24 -5.89
CA LEU A 250 0.90 -36.37 -6.25
C LEU A 250 1.90 -37.01 -7.22
N TYR A 251 2.03 -38.35 -7.22
CA TYR A 251 2.78 -39.09 -8.24
C TYR A 251 2.04 -39.13 -9.59
N THR A 252 0.75 -39.45 -9.59
CA THR A 252 -0.10 -39.46 -10.80
C THR A 252 -0.16 -38.09 -11.48
N ARG A 253 -0.03 -36.99 -10.73
CA ARG A 253 0.06 -35.62 -11.26
C ARG A 253 1.47 -35.20 -11.73
N GLY A 254 2.45 -36.10 -11.72
CA GLY A 254 3.83 -35.85 -12.14
C GLY A 254 4.65 -34.94 -11.21
N ILE A 255 4.13 -34.61 -10.02
CA ILE A 255 4.80 -33.75 -9.03
C ILE A 255 5.86 -34.54 -8.26
N LEU A 256 5.55 -35.79 -7.89
CA LEU A 256 6.54 -36.80 -7.52
C LEU A 256 7.03 -37.52 -8.78
N LYS A 257 8.34 -37.79 -8.86
CA LYS A 257 8.94 -38.53 -9.99
C LYS A 257 8.95 -40.06 -9.83
N ARG A 258 8.56 -40.60 -8.66
CA ARG A 258 8.48 -42.05 -8.36
C ARG A 258 7.31 -42.36 -7.40
N PRO A 259 6.73 -43.58 -7.42
CA PRO A 259 5.65 -43.98 -6.52
C PRO A 259 6.12 -44.04 -5.06
N TYR A 260 5.24 -43.67 -4.11
CA TYR A 260 5.60 -43.65 -2.69
C TYR A 260 5.94 -45.03 -2.11
N ALA A 261 5.28 -46.10 -2.59
CA ALA A 261 5.54 -47.47 -2.15
C ALA A 261 7.00 -47.94 -2.39
N GLN A 262 7.65 -47.45 -3.45
CA GLN A 262 9.06 -47.76 -3.73
C GLN A 262 10.04 -47.00 -2.80
N ILE A 263 9.57 -45.99 -2.07
CA ILE A 263 10.37 -45.20 -1.13
C ILE A 263 10.40 -45.89 0.25
N GLN A 264 9.29 -46.52 0.67
CA GLN A 264 9.25 -47.28 1.93
C GLN A 264 10.12 -48.54 1.91
N GLN A 265 10.32 -49.18 0.75
CA GLN A 265 11.11 -50.41 0.63
C GLN A 265 12.64 -50.20 0.72
N ARG A 266 13.14 -48.96 0.63
CA ARG A 266 14.55 -48.63 0.94
C ARG A 266 14.65 -48.17 2.40
N GLY A 267 14.79 -49.15 3.28
CA GLY A 267 14.77 -48.97 4.74
C GLY A 267 15.81 -47.98 5.28
N ASP A 268 15.30 -47.08 6.12
CA ASP A 268 15.92 -46.39 7.26
C ASP A 268 17.46 -46.25 7.29
N LYS A 269 18.03 -45.60 6.26
CA LYS A 269 19.38 -45.01 6.33
C LYS A 269 19.23 -43.48 6.41
N SER A 270 19.86 -42.89 7.42
CA SER A 270 19.65 -41.50 7.90
C SER A 270 19.87 -40.38 6.88
N ASP A 271 20.55 -40.67 5.77
CA ASP A 271 21.10 -39.67 4.86
C ASP A 271 20.65 -39.78 3.39
N ASP A 272 19.59 -40.55 3.06
CA ASP A 272 19.00 -40.47 1.72
C ASP A 272 18.48 -39.03 1.45
N PRO A 273 19.04 -38.30 0.44
CA PRO A 273 18.60 -36.95 0.11
C PRO A 273 17.13 -36.86 -0.31
N ALA A 274 16.53 -37.94 -0.82
CA ALA A 274 15.11 -38.00 -1.14
C ALA A 274 14.26 -38.04 0.14
N ALA A 275 14.59 -38.88 1.11
CA ALA A 275 13.91 -38.93 2.41
C ALA A 275 14.07 -37.61 3.18
N LYS A 276 15.28 -37.02 3.16
CA LYS A 276 15.57 -35.70 3.76
C LYS A 276 14.72 -34.58 3.11
N ARG A 277 14.57 -34.59 1.78
CA ARG A 277 13.68 -33.68 1.05
C ARG A 277 12.20 -33.91 1.34
N ILE A 278 11.74 -35.15 1.44
CA ILE A 278 10.34 -35.47 1.75
C ILE A 278 10.00 -35.04 3.18
N ARG A 279 10.87 -35.30 4.18
CA ARG A 279 10.69 -34.77 5.55
C ARG A 279 10.63 -33.25 5.53
N ALA A 280 11.59 -32.55 4.90
CA ALA A 280 11.58 -31.09 4.81
C ALA A 280 10.34 -30.52 4.08
N MET A 281 9.82 -31.20 3.05
CA MET A 281 8.59 -30.82 2.36
C MET A 281 7.35 -31.02 3.23
N MET A 282 7.27 -32.12 3.99
CA MET A 282 6.19 -32.38 4.94
C MET A 282 6.22 -31.38 6.11
N THR A 283 7.39 -31.03 6.63
CA THR A 283 7.57 -29.96 7.63
C THR A 283 7.06 -28.62 7.08
N LYS A 284 7.52 -28.19 5.89
CA LYS A 284 7.03 -26.95 5.23
C LYS A 284 5.55 -26.98 4.86
N LEU A 285 4.92 -28.16 4.75
CA LEU A 285 3.47 -28.31 4.60
C LEU A 285 2.74 -28.22 5.94
N ALA A 286 3.28 -28.77 7.04
CA ALA A 286 2.72 -28.67 8.39
C ALA A 286 2.92 -27.30 9.06
N GLU A 287 3.81 -26.47 8.51
CA GLU A 287 4.00 -25.05 8.82
C GLU A 287 3.06 -24.14 8.02
N ARG A 288 2.39 -24.65 6.99
CA ARG A 288 1.59 -23.85 6.05
C ARG A 288 0.20 -23.56 6.60
N GLU A 289 -0.17 -22.29 6.67
CA GLU A 289 -1.52 -21.86 7.05
C GLU A 289 -2.58 -22.37 6.03
N PRO A 290 -3.62 -23.11 6.47
CA PRO A 290 -4.70 -23.59 5.61
C PRO A 290 -5.47 -22.46 4.91
N ARG A 291 -5.90 -22.67 3.66
CA ARG A 291 -6.68 -21.67 2.90
C ARG A 291 -8.19 -21.90 2.96
N THR A 292 -8.62 -23.10 3.31
CA THR A 292 -10.04 -23.49 3.41
C THR A 292 -10.33 -24.25 4.69
N CYS A 293 -11.60 -24.29 5.11
CA CYS A 293 -12.03 -25.10 6.25
C CYS A 293 -11.74 -26.60 6.02
N ALA A 294 -11.90 -27.07 4.79
CA ALA A 294 -11.57 -28.44 4.41
C ALA A 294 -10.07 -28.75 4.54
N GLU A 295 -9.18 -27.85 4.13
CA GLU A 295 -7.72 -28.00 4.37
C GLU A 295 -7.37 -28.00 5.85
N ALA A 296 -8.05 -27.19 6.68
CA ALA A 296 -7.77 -27.07 8.10
C ALA A 296 -8.22 -28.32 8.88
N VAL A 297 -9.47 -28.75 8.70
CA VAL A 297 -10.07 -29.92 9.37
C VAL A 297 -9.38 -31.24 8.98
N ASN A 298 -8.84 -31.31 7.76
CA ASN A 298 -8.10 -32.45 7.23
C ASN A 298 -6.57 -32.22 7.20
N HIS A 299 -6.05 -31.27 8.00
CA HIS A 299 -4.61 -31.03 8.09
C HIS A 299 -3.91 -32.27 8.69
N PRO A 300 -2.84 -32.81 8.05
CA PRO A 300 -2.33 -34.15 8.36
C PRO A 300 -1.77 -34.33 9.79
N THR A 301 -1.43 -33.22 10.46
CA THR A 301 -0.80 -33.23 11.79
C THR A 301 -1.43 -32.25 12.81
N LEU A 302 -2.45 -31.50 12.43
CA LEU A 302 -3.06 -30.44 13.28
C LEU A 302 -4.59 -30.33 13.07
N GLY A 303 -5.21 -31.35 12.46
CA GLY A 303 -6.61 -31.30 12.02
C GLY A 303 -7.60 -31.16 13.19
N THR A 304 -7.25 -31.70 14.35
CA THR A 304 -7.94 -31.61 15.64
C THR A 304 -7.93 -30.18 16.18
N GLU A 305 -6.75 -29.59 16.35
CA GLU A 305 -6.56 -28.26 16.94
C GLU A 305 -7.13 -27.16 16.03
N TRP A 306 -7.16 -27.38 14.71
CA TRP A 306 -7.91 -26.50 13.79
C TRP A 306 -9.43 -26.57 13.98
N ARG A 307 -10.01 -27.75 14.31
CA ARG A 307 -11.45 -27.87 14.65
C ARG A 307 -11.76 -27.11 15.94
N GLU A 308 -10.96 -27.32 16.99
CA GLU A 308 -11.08 -26.61 18.27
C GLU A 308 -10.99 -25.08 18.10
N ALA A 309 -10.07 -24.61 17.25
CA ALA A 309 -9.95 -23.19 16.92
C ALA A 309 -11.18 -22.64 16.19
N ILE A 310 -11.78 -23.41 15.27
CA ILE A 310 -13.04 -23.06 14.58
C ILE A 310 -14.21 -23.00 15.57
N GLU A 311 -14.36 -24.02 16.41
CA GLU A 311 -15.44 -24.08 17.40
C GLU A 311 -15.32 -22.97 18.44
N THR A 312 -14.11 -22.67 18.91
CA THR A 312 -13.83 -21.58 19.84
C THR A 312 -14.23 -20.21 19.26
N GLU A 313 -13.89 -19.93 18.00
CA GLU A 313 -14.31 -18.72 17.29
C GLU A 313 -15.84 -18.64 17.18
N VAL A 314 -16.50 -19.71 16.72
CA VAL A 314 -17.96 -19.74 16.52
C VAL A 314 -18.71 -19.62 17.85
N LYS A 315 -18.25 -20.30 18.91
CA LYS A 315 -18.79 -20.20 20.28
C LYS A 315 -18.62 -18.79 20.86
N THR A 316 -17.50 -18.13 20.56
CA THR A 316 -17.23 -16.75 20.98
C THR A 316 -18.17 -15.76 20.30
N LEU A 317 -18.33 -15.83 18.98
CA LEU A 317 -19.25 -14.95 18.23
C LEU A 317 -20.73 -15.20 18.58
N ARG A 318 -21.11 -16.45 18.84
CA ARG A 318 -22.43 -16.79 19.41
C ARG A 318 -22.63 -16.14 20.79
N LYS A 319 -21.63 -16.21 21.69
CA LYS A 319 -21.69 -15.54 23.02
C LYS A 319 -21.85 -14.02 22.91
N PHE A 320 -21.25 -13.39 21.88
CA PHE A 320 -21.45 -11.96 21.62
C PHE A 320 -22.80 -11.60 21.00
N GLY A 321 -23.61 -12.58 20.57
CA GLY A 321 -24.88 -12.34 19.88
C GLY A 321 -24.69 -11.74 18.48
N THR A 322 -23.57 -12.04 17.82
CA THR A 322 -23.13 -11.35 16.58
C THR A 322 -24.14 -11.45 15.43
N TRP A 323 -24.95 -12.51 15.38
CA TRP A 323 -26.02 -12.68 14.40
C TRP A 323 -27.27 -13.34 15.00
N THR A 324 -28.37 -13.20 14.28
CA THR A 324 -29.63 -13.93 14.48
C THR A 324 -29.89 -14.81 13.25
N GLU A 325 -30.32 -16.05 13.46
CA GLU A 325 -30.75 -16.95 12.38
C GLU A 325 -32.15 -16.53 11.89
N VAL A 326 -32.32 -16.35 10.58
CA VAL A 326 -33.59 -15.95 9.95
C VAL A 326 -33.87 -16.80 8.70
N PRO A 327 -35.14 -17.05 8.33
CA PRO A 327 -35.48 -17.76 7.09
C PRO A 327 -34.99 -17.00 5.85
N TYR A 328 -34.50 -17.73 4.85
CA TYR A 328 -34.17 -17.16 3.55
C TYR A 328 -35.44 -16.77 2.78
N GLN A 329 -35.48 -15.52 2.30
CA GLN A 329 -36.52 -15.02 1.41
C GLN A 329 -35.94 -14.71 0.02
N LYS A 330 -36.70 -15.07 -1.03
CA LYS A 330 -36.29 -14.85 -2.43
C LYS A 330 -36.08 -13.35 -2.69
N GLY A 331 -34.86 -12.98 -3.04
CA GLY A 331 -34.46 -11.58 -3.24
C GLY A 331 -33.56 -11.00 -2.13
N MET A 332 -33.39 -11.70 -1.00
CA MET A 332 -32.38 -11.32 0.00
C MET A 332 -30.98 -11.32 -0.62
N LYS A 333 -30.29 -10.19 -0.51
CA LYS A 333 -28.88 -10.05 -0.89
C LYS A 333 -28.00 -10.60 0.23
N LEU A 334 -27.23 -11.64 -0.07
CA LEU A 334 -26.37 -12.33 0.90
C LEU A 334 -24.89 -12.07 0.63
N ILE A 335 -24.13 -11.81 1.69
CA ILE A 335 -22.66 -11.75 1.65
C ILE A 335 -22.10 -13.05 2.19
N THR A 336 -21.28 -13.75 1.39
CA THR A 336 -20.68 -15.03 1.81
C THR A 336 -19.61 -14.83 2.87
N THR A 337 -19.47 -15.81 3.77
CA THR A 337 -18.41 -15.86 4.78
C THR A 337 -17.22 -16.69 4.28
N LYS A 338 -16.08 -16.58 4.98
CA LYS A 338 -14.98 -17.55 4.94
C LYS A 338 -14.30 -17.64 6.31
N PHE A 339 -13.60 -18.74 6.57
CA PHE A 339 -12.58 -18.73 7.62
C PHE A 339 -11.25 -18.18 7.10
N VAL A 340 -10.46 -17.61 8.00
CA VAL A 340 -9.05 -17.28 7.82
C VAL A 340 -8.29 -17.94 8.96
N PHE A 341 -7.28 -18.73 8.61
CA PHE A 341 -6.45 -19.46 9.57
C PHE A 341 -5.12 -18.75 9.74
N LYS A 342 -4.63 -18.69 10.98
CA LYS A 342 -3.31 -18.14 11.32
C LYS A 342 -2.63 -19.05 12.33
N ILE A 343 -1.37 -19.39 12.08
CA ILE A 343 -0.48 -19.96 13.10
C ILE A 343 0.16 -18.78 13.85
N LYS A 344 -0.01 -18.72 15.18
CA LYS A 344 0.87 -17.93 16.03
C LYS A 344 2.01 -18.82 16.53
N PRO A 345 3.29 -18.37 16.46
CA PRO A 345 4.35 -19.01 17.21
C PRO A 345 4.05 -18.96 18.71
N GLY A 346 4.74 -19.81 19.47
CA GLY A 346 4.80 -19.65 20.92
C GLY A 346 5.55 -18.37 21.29
N ILE A 347 5.26 -17.87 22.49
CA ILE A 347 5.99 -16.80 23.18
C ILE A 347 6.02 -17.27 24.63
N ASP A 348 7.20 -17.28 25.24
CA ASP A 348 7.53 -17.44 26.66
C ASP A 348 6.62 -18.43 27.42
N ASP A 349 7.06 -19.69 27.49
CA ASP A 349 6.33 -20.87 28.01
C ASP A 349 4.98 -21.21 27.35
N GLN A 350 4.43 -20.39 26.44
CA GLN A 350 3.14 -20.69 25.80
C GLN A 350 3.29 -21.49 24.50
N PRO A 351 2.55 -22.62 24.32
CA PRO A 351 2.62 -23.43 23.12
C PRO A 351 2.08 -22.71 21.88
N ARG A 352 2.57 -23.13 20.70
CA ARG A 352 2.14 -22.69 19.35
C ARG A 352 0.61 -22.63 19.27
N LYS A 353 0.05 -21.44 19.08
CA LYS A 353 -1.41 -21.23 19.12
C LYS A 353 -2.01 -21.09 17.72
N LEU A 354 -2.88 -22.03 17.35
CA LEU A 354 -3.68 -21.94 16.15
C LEU A 354 -4.85 -20.96 16.36
N LYS A 355 -5.13 -20.10 15.37
CA LYS A 355 -6.26 -19.17 15.40
C LYS A 355 -7.04 -19.24 14.09
N ALA A 356 -8.28 -19.74 14.17
CA ALA A 356 -9.29 -19.46 13.16
C ALA A 356 -9.89 -18.07 13.40
N ARG A 357 -10.34 -17.41 12.33
CA ARG A 357 -11.17 -16.20 12.34
C ARG A 357 -12.30 -16.34 11.33
N LEU A 358 -13.54 -16.02 11.70
CA LEU A 358 -14.69 -16.00 10.80
C LEU A 358 -14.83 -14.59 10.19
N VAL A 359 -14.85 -14.52 8.86
CA VAL A 359 -14.68 -13.27 8.12
C VAL A 359 -15.76 -13.13 7.05
N ALA A 360 -16.47 -12.01 7.03
CA ALA A 360 -17.40 -11.65 5.97
C ALA A 360 -16.63 -11.23 4.70
N GLN A 361 -17.10 -11.61 3.52
CA GLN A 361 -16.51 -11.17 2.24
C GLN A 361 -17.02 -9.77 1.85
N GLY A 362 -16.75 -8.76 2.68
CA GLY A 362 -17.25 -7.38 2.51
C GLY A 362 -16.77 -6.67 1.23
N PHE A 363 -15.83 -7.24 0.46
CA PHE A 363 -15.59 -6.79 -0.91
C PHE A 363 -16.84 -6.91 -1.80
N LYS A 364 -17.79 -7.79 -1.45
CA LYS A 364 -19.13 -7.92 -2.08
C LYS A 364 -20.13 -6.85 -1.61
N GLN A 365 -19.81 -6.02 -0.61
CA GLN A 365 -20.70 -4.96 -0.15
C GLN A 365 -20.69 -3.74 -1.09
N ILE A 366 -21.86 -3.13 -1.26
CA ILE A 366 -22.17 -1.95 -2.08
C ILE A 366 -22.51 -0.78 -1.13
N ARG A 367 -21.79 0.34 -1.27
CA ARG A 367 -22.05 1.57 -0.49
C ARG A 367 -23.43 2.13 -0.85
N GLY A 368 -24.18 2.55 0.16
CA GLY A 368 -25.56 3.02 0.02
C GLY A 368 -26.62 1.91 0.13
N LEU A 369 -26.22 0.66 0.38
CA LEU A 369 -27.12 -0.47 0.60
C LEU A 369 -26.72 -1.35 1.79
N ASP A 370 -25.48 -1.85 1.84
CA ASP A 370 -25.03 -2.71 2.94
C ASP A 370 -24.11 -1.99 3.95
N PHE A 371 -23.80 -0.73 3.67
CA PHE A 371 -23.09 0.21 4.53
C PHE A 371 -23.21 1.63 3.98
N HIS A 372 -23.15 2.64 4.85
CA HIS A 372 -23.05 4.05 4.45
C HIS A 372 -21.66 4.61 4.72
N GLU A 373 -21.19 4.48 5.97
CA GLU A 373 -19.92 5.02 6.43
C GLU A 373 -18.88 3.94 6.73
N THR A 374 -17.62 4.31 6.53
CA THR A 374 -16.46 3.43 6.74
C THR A 374 -15.28 4.14 7.42
N TYR A 375 -15.39 5.44 7.71
CA TYR A 375 -14.27 6.22 8.20
C TYR A 375 -13.99 5.93 9.69
N ALA A 376 -12.99 5.08 9.93
CA ALA A 376 -12.32 4.97 11.21
C ALA A 376 -10.93 5.60 11.08
N PRO A 377 -10.48 6.38 12.09
CA PRO A 377 -9.15 6.95 12.07
C PRO A 377 -8.11 5.85 12.26
N THR A 378 -6.87 6.18 11.92
CA THR A 378 -5.70 5.31 12.09
C THR A 378 -4.54 6.25 12.41
N PRO A 379 -3.78 6.03 13.50
CA PRO A 379 -2.77 6.97 13.93
C PRO A 379 -1.72 7.14 12.85
N ARG A 380 -1.42 8.38 12.49
CA ARG A 380 -0.31 8.66 11.55
C ARG A 380 1.00 8.23 12.20
N GLN A 381 1.97 7.82 11.38
CA GLN A 381 3.27 7.35 11.89
C GLN A 381 4.01 8.43 12.68
N ALA A 382 3.72 9.71 12.41
CA ALA A 382 4.21 10.83 13.21
C ALA A 382 3.52 10.91 14.58
N THR A 383 2.19 10.74 14.66
CA THR A 383 1.43 10.68 15.92
C THR A 383 1.94 9.56 16.82
N THR A 384 2.20 8.37 16.26
CA THR A 384 2.80 7.25 16.97
C THR A 384 4.20 7.59 17.51
N ARG A 385 5.03 8.28 16.73
CA ARG A 385 6.38 8.68 17.16
C ARG A 385 6.39 9.83 18.15
N ILE A 386 5.46 10.79 18.03
CA ILE A 386 5.21 11.82 19.05
C ILE A 386 4.81 11.17 20.37
N PHE A 387 3.86 10.23 20.36
CA PHE A 387 3.46 9.50 21.58
C PHE A 387 4.66 8.89 22.31
N PHE A 388 5.54 8.15 21.60
CA PHE A 388 6.74 7.58 22.21
C PHE A 388 7.79 8.61 22.63
N ALA A 389 7.98 9.69 21.86
CA ALA A 389 8.85 10.81 22.27
C ALA A 389 8.38 11.45 23.59
N LEU A 390 7.07 11.68 23.75
CA LEU A 390 6.47 12.20 24.98
C LEU A 390 6.64 11.21 26.16
N VAL A 391 6.40 9.90 25.93
CA VAL A 391 6.58 8.85 26.95
C VAL A 391 8.03 8.73 27.41
N CYS A 392 8.99 8.89 26.49
CA CYS A 392 10.41 8.94 26.81
C CYS A 392 10.76 10.18 27.64
N THR A 393 10.39 11.37 27.17
CA THR A 393 10.77 12.65 27.82
C THR A 393 10.12 12.87 29.20
N MET A 394 8.87 12.45 29.39
CA MET A 394 8.14 12.67 30.64
C MET A 394 8.27 11.53 31.66
N ASP A 395 9.18 10.58 31.38
CA ASP A 395 9.37 9.27 32.02
C ASP A 395 8.11 8.43 32.30
N LEU A 396 7.09 8.53 31.43
CA LEU A 396 5.79 7.90 31.65
C LEU A 396 5.89 6.37 31.64
N GLU A 397 5.10 5.75 32.51
CA GLU A 397 4.71 4.34 32.40
C GLU A 397 3.90 4.14 31.12
N CYS A 398 4.05 2.98 30.46
CA CYS A 398 3.27 2.66 29.27
C CYS A 398 2.85 1.18 29.24
N HIS A 399 1.54 0.94 29.22
CA HIS A 399 0.94 -0.39 29.08
C HIS A 399 0.36 -0.59 27.69
N LYS A 400 0.30 -1.86 27.26
CA LYS A 400 -0.50 -2.28 26.09
C LYS A 400 -1.81 -2.91 26.54
N VAL A 401 -2.90 -2.58 25.85
CA VAL A 401 -4.23 -3.16 26.06
C VAL A 401 -4.77 -3.69 24.73
N ASP A 402 -5.31 -4.92 24.73
CA ASP A 402 -5.93 -5.60 23.58
C ASP A 402 -7.46 -5.58 23.74
N ALA A 403 -8.18 -5.11 22.72
CA ALA A 403 -9.64 -5.09 22.73
C ALA A 403 -10.22 -6.42 22.22
N THR A 404 -10.55 -7.31 23.16
CA THR A 404 -10.92 -8.70 22.88
C THR A 404 -12.09 -8.80 21.88
N ASN A 405 -11.79 -9.23 20.66
CA ASN A 405 -12.75 -9.33 19.55
C ASN A 405 -13.50 -8.02 19.22
N ALA A 406 -12.85 -6.86 19.36
CA ALA A 406 -13.32 -5.49 19.07
C ALA A 406 -14.61 -5.38 18.22
N PHE A 407 -14.57 -5.80 16.95
CA PHE A 407 -15.72 -5.71 16.04
C PHE A 407 -16.99 -6.45 16.55
N ALA A 408 -16.83 -7.63 17.16
CA ALA A 408 -17.94 -8.40 17.72
C ALA A 408 -18.52 -7.79 19.02
N GLN A 409 -17.91 -6.73 19.56
CA GLN A 409 -18.50 -5.92 20.64
C GLN A 409 -19.30 -4.73 20.12
N ALA A 410 -19.10 -4.31 18.86
CA ALA A 410 -19.75 -3.16 18.25
C ALA A 410 -21.06 -3.56 17.55
N GLU A 411 -22.15 -2.85 17.85
CA GLU A 411 -23.42 -3.01 17.16
C GLU A 411 -23.34 -2.56 15.69
N LEU A 412 -24.10 -3.23 14.82
CA LEU A 412 -24.14 -2.93 13.39
C LEU A 412 -25.46 -2.21 13.06
N GLY A 413 -25.37 -0.99 12.54
CA GLY A 413 -26.56 -0.19 12.19
C GLY A 413 -27.25 -0.65 10.90
N GLU A 414 -26.50 -1.15 9.92
CA GLU A 414 -27.05 -1.57 8.63
C GLU A 414 -27.49 -3.05 8.61
N MET A 415 -28.55 -3.32 7.83
CA MET A 415 -29.16 -4.65 7.73
C MET A 415 -28.35 -5.60 6.82
N VAL A 416 -27.23 -6.10 7.34
CA VAL A 416 -26.34 -7.03 6.62
C VAL A 416 -26.76 -8.48 6.83
N HIS A 417 -27.00 -9.21 5.74
CA HIS A 417 -27.29 -10.65 5.74
C HIS A 417 -26.10 -11.45 5.20
N LEU A 418 -25.73 -12.52 5.90
CA LEU A 418 -24.64 -13.41 5.55
C LEU A 418 -25.12 -14.82 5.18
N THR A 419 -24.43 -15.44 4.23
CA THR A 419 -24.45 -16.90 4.07
C THR A 419 -23.53 -17.53 5.11
N PRO A 420 -24.00 -18.46 5.96
CA PRO A 420 -23.16 -19.23 6.87
C PRO A 420 -22.05 -20.00 6.13
N PRO A 421 -20.93 -20.34 6.79
CA PRO A 421 -19.97 -21.32 6.27
C PRO A 421 -20.67 -22.66 5.99
N PRO A 422 -20.25 -23.46 4.99
CA PRO A 422 -20.90 -24.73 4.67
C PRO A 422 -21.05 -25.69 5.86
N SER A 423 -20.05 -25.72 6.76
CA SER A 423 -20.07 -26.54 7.99
C SER A 423 -21.02 -26.03 9.09
N LEU A 424 -21.71 -24.91 8.88
CA LEU A 424 -22.64 -24.28 9.83
C LEU A 424 -23.97 -23.87 9.16
N HIS A 425 -24.18 -24.23 7.89
CA HIS A 425 -25.34 -23.84 7.10
C HIS A 425 -26.50 -24.83 7.31
N LYS A 426 -27.63 -24.32 7.81
CA LYS A 426 -28.90 -25.06 7.87
C LYS A 426 -29.70 -24.73 6.62
N ASN A 427 -30.33 -25.73 6.00
CA ASN A 427 -31.13 -25.53 4.80
C ASN A 427 -32.23 -24.47 5.03
N GLY A 428 -32.29 -23.47 4.15
CA GLY A 428 -33.27 -22.39 4.22
C GLY A 428 -32.99 -21.30 5.27
N VAL A 429 -31.85 -21.30 5.97
CA VAL A 429 -31.52 -20.34 7.03
C VAL A 429 -30.31 -19.48 6.66
N VAL A 430 -30.43 -18.17 6.86
CA VAL A 430 -29.34 -17.20 6.72
C VAL A 430 -29.12 -16.44 8.03
N TRP A 431 -27.99 -15.73 8.13
CA TRP A 431 -27.64 -14.96 9.33
C TRP A 431 -27.86 -13.47 9.09
N LYS A 432 -28.77 -12.84 9.85
CA LYS A 432 -28.82 -11.37 9.98
C LYS A 432 -27.78 -10.95 11.00
N LEU A 433 -26.85 -10.06 10.66
CA LEU A 433 -25.91 -9.51 11.63
C LEU A 433 -26.61 -8.53 12.58
N ASN A 434 -26.21 -8.61 13.84
CA ASN A 434 -26.54 -7.62 14.90
C ASN A 434 -25.29 -6.80 15.29
N LYS A 435 -24.09 -7.35 15.05
CA LYS A 435 -22.80 -6.76 15.41
C LYS A 435 -21.80 -6.88 14.26
N ALA A 436 -20.78 -6.04 14.28
CA ALA A 436 -19.77 -6.05 13.23
C ALA A 436 -18.92 -7.34 13.25
N LEU A 437 -18.43 -7.73 12.08
CA LEU A 437 -17.58 -8.88 11.86
C LEU A 437 -16.36 -8.49 11.03
N TYR A 438 -15.23 -9.17 11.24
CA TYR A 438 -14.03 -8.99 10.42
C TYR A 438 -14.36 -9.09 8.93
N GLY A 439 -13.80 -8.19 8.12
CA GLY A 439 -13.96 -8.17 6.67
C GLY A 439 -15.19 -7.41 6.15
N LEU A 440 -16.10 -6.92 7.00
CA LEU A 440 -17.08 -5.90 6.61
C LEU A 440 -16.39 -4.54 6.39
N LYS A 441 -16.89 -3.74 5.44
CA LYS A 441 -16.35 -2.41 5.13
C LYS A 441 -16.54 -1.39 6.26
N GLN A 442 -17.61 -1.49 7.05
CA GLN A 442 -17.88 -0.59 8.18
C GLN A 442 -17.38 -1.10 9.54
N ALA A 443 -16.68 -2.23 9.62
CA ALA A 443 -16.35 -2.86 10.92
C ALA A 443 -15.57 -1.95 11.87
N SER A 444 -14.55 -1.24 11.35
CA SER A 444 -13.76 -0.29 12.12
C SER A 444 -14.55 0.96 12.51
N TYR A 445 -15.51 1.40 11.70
CA TYR A 445 -16.38 2.54 12.00
C TYR A 445 -17.36 2.21 13.14
N ALA A 446 -18.00 1.04 13.08
CA ALA A 446 -18.83 0.52 14.18
C ALA A 446 -18.02 0.43 15.49
N TRP A 447 -16.78 -0.06 15.44
CA TRP A 447 -15.90 -0.12 16.61
C TRP A 447 -15.50 1.26 17.15
N ARG A 448 -15.10 2.21 16.29
CA ARG A 448 -14.85 3.61 16.66
C ARG A 448 -16.02 4.18 17.45
N ASN A 449 -17.25 4.00 16.94
CA ASN A 449 -18.47 4.49 17.55
C ASN A 449 -18.79 3.80 18.89
N LYS A 450 -18.35 2.55 19.09
CA LYS A 450 -18.50 1.83 20.35
C LYS A 450 -17.51 2.29 21.43
N ILE A 451 -16.23 2.47 21.07
CA ILE A 451 -15.17 2.74 22.06
C ILE A 451 -15.01 4.23 22.42
N ALA A 452 -15.15 5.16 21.46
CA ALA A 452 -14.92 6.58 21.74
C ALA A 452 -15.82 7.15 22.87
N PRO A 453 -17.11 6.80 22.99
CA PRO A 453 -17.94 7.21 24.13
C PRO A 453 -17.52 6.61 25.47
N CYS A 454 -16.93 5.40 25.50
CA CYS A 454 -16.39 4.80 26.72
C CYS A 454 -15.13 5.53 27.20
N LEU A 455 -14.25 5.89 26.25
CA LEU A 455 -13.04 6.66 26.53
C LEU A 455 -13.37 8.07 27.05
N ALA A 456 -14.33 8.76 26.41
CA ALA A 456 -14.83 10.05 26.87
C ALA A 456 -15.41 9.99 28.30
N LYS A 457 -16.17 8.93 28.64
CA LYS A 457 -16.70 8.71 29.99
C LYS A 457 -15.62 8.52 31.06
N LEU A 458 -14.42 8.09 30.70
CA LEU A 458 -13.28 7.98 31.63
C LEU A 458 -12.53 9.31 31.85
N GLY A 459 -12.87 10.35 31.09
CA GLY A 459 -12.24 11.67 31.14
C GLY A 459 -11.31 12.01 29.97
N LEU A 460 -11.22 11.14 28.95
CA LEU A 460 -10.35 11.39 27.79
C LEU A 460 -10.97 12.36 26.79
N ILE A 461 -10.21 13.40 26.44
CA ILE A 461 -10.51 14.35 25.36
C ILE A 461 -9.78 13.89 24.10
N GLN A 462 -10.45 13.94 22.94
CA GLN A 462 -9.88 13.57 21.64
C GLN A 462 -9.06 14.73 21.04
N CYS A 463 -7.91 14.44 20.43
CA CYS A 463 -7.16 15.45 19.69
C CYS A 463 -7.87 15.79 18.36
N PRO A 464 -8.01 17.08 18.01
CA PRO A 464 -8.60 17.48 16.73
C PRO A 464 -7.67 17.27 15.52
N GLU A 465 -6.35 17.13 15.73
CA GLU A 465 -5.35 17.01 14.66
C GLU A 465 -5.02 15.53 14.31
N ASP A 466 -5.24 14.59 15.22
CA ASP A 466 -5.30 13.14 14.96
C ASP A 466 -6.24 12.46 15.96
N GLU A 467 -7.38 11.94 15.48
CA GLU A 467 -8.42 11.35 16.33
C GLU A 467 -7.97 10.10 17.11
N CYS A 468 -6.82 9.50 16.76
CA CYS A 468 -6.28 8.31 17.42
C CYS A 468 -5.44 8.60 18.67
N ILE A 469 -5.19 9.86 19.04
CA ILE A 469 -4.58 10.23 20.33
C ILE A 469 -5.59 10.97 21.22
N MET A 470 -5.68 10.56 22.49
CA MET A 470 -6.63 11.12 23.47
C MET A 470 -5.97 11.27 24.84
N ILE A 471 -6.34 12.28 25.62
CA ILE A 471 -5.67 12.62 26.89
C ILE A 471 -6.69 12.94 28.00
N ASP A 472 -6.42 12.47 29.22
CA ASP A 472 -7.11 12.86 30.46
C ASP A 472 -6.29 13.99 31.12
N PRO A 473 -6.72 15.25 31.00
CA PRO A 473 -5.98 16.39 31.54
C PRO A 473 -5.87 16.40 33.07
N LYS A 474 -6.70 15.64 33.79
CA LYS A 474 -6.71 15.60 35.26
C LYS A 474 -5.80 14.50 35.80
N LYS A 475 -5.81 13.32 35.17
CA LYS A 475 -5.01 12.15 35.59
C LYS A 475 -3.65 12.07 34.89
N GLY A 476 -3.46 12.79 33.79
CA GLY A 476 -2.25 12.68 32.97
C GLY A 476 -2.15 11.37 32.19
N ILE A 477 -3.28 10.69 31.93
CA ILE A 477 -3.32 9.52 31.05
C ILE A 477 -3.31 10.01 29.60
N MET A 478 -2.44 9.45 28.76
CA MET A 478 -2.42 9.66 27.32
C MET A 478 -2.56 8.30 26.64
N ILE A 479 -3.48 8.17 25.68
CA ILE A 479 -3.66 6.94 24.92
C ILE A 479 -3.41 7.13 23.43
N LEU A 480 -2.95 6.07 22.77
CA LEU A 480 -2.86 5.97 21.32
C LEU A 480 -3.59 4.69 20.87
N ILE A 481 -4.63 4.83 20.06
CA ILE A 481 -5.49 3.71 19.64
C ILE A 481 -5.37 3.40 18.15
N TYR A 482 -5.12 2.13 17.84
CA TYR A 482 -5.24 1.54 16.51
C TYR A 482 -6.17 0.34 16.61
N VAL A 483 -7.44 0.49 16.23
CA VAL A 483 -8.45 -0.58 16.21
C VAL A 483 -8.46 -1.42 17.52
N ASP A 484 -7.91 -2.63 17.53
CA ASP A 484 -7.84 -3.54 18.67
C ASP A 484 -6.58 -3.37 19.56
N ASP A 485 -5.53 -2.69 19.08
CA ASP A 485 -4.32 -2.34 19.83
C ASP A 485 -4.45 -0.93 20.47
N ILE A 486 -4.33 -0.83 21.80
CA ILE A 486 -4.32 0.44 22.53
C ILE A 486 -3.02 0.55 23.35
N ALA A 487 -2.26 1.63 23.17
CA ALA A 487 -1.19 2.02 24.08
C ALA A 487 -1.75 2.99 25.13
N VAL A 488 -1.44 2.77 26.41
CA VAL A 488 -1.90 3.58 27.54
C VAL A 488 -0.69 4.07 28.32
N ALA A 489 -0.37 5.35 28.21
CA ALA A 489 0.68 6.03 28.95
C ALA A 489 0.12 6.79 30.17
N GLY A 490 0.93 6.93 31.23
CA GLY A 490 0.53 7.64 32.44
C GLY A 490 1.65 7.87 33.45
N PRO A 491 1.40 8.63 34.52
CA PRO A 491 2.44 9.05 35.47
C PRO A 491 2.92 7.93 36.41
N ASN A 492 2.13 6.86 36.58
CA ASN A 492 2.48 5.68 37.37
C ASN A 492 1.56 4.50 37.05
N LYS A 493 1.99 3.28 37.41
CA LYS A 493 1.27 2.03 37.13
C LYS A 493 -0.12 2.00 37.82
N GLU A 494 -0.28 2.60 39.01
CA GLU A 494 -1.56 2.67 39.72
C GLU A 494 -2.63 3.46 38.95
N THR A 495 -2.27 4.63 38.39
CA THR A 495 -3.19 5.48 37.63
C THR A 495 -3.61 4.80 36.33
N ILE A 496 -2.67 4.09 35.67
CA ILE A 496 -2.95 3.26 34.49
C ILE A 496 -3.90 2.11 34.86
N GLN A 497 -3.63 1.35 35.93
CA GLN A 497 -4.48 0.24 36.34
C GLN A 497 -5.90 0.68 36.73
N LYS A 498 -6.07 1.85 37.36
CA LYS A 498 -7.39 2.44 37.61
C LYS A 498 -8.13 2.80 36.32
N PHE A 499 -7.44 3.34 35.32
CA PHE A 499 -8.02 3.63 34.00
C PHE A 499 -8.39 2.35 33.25
N ILE A 500 -7.50 1.35 33.18
CA ILE A 500 -7.73 0.04 32.55
C ILE A 500 -8.92 -0.66 33.20
N SER A 501 -8.98 -0.70 34.54
CA SER A 501 -10.12 -1.28 35.27
C SER A 501 -11.43 -0.58 34.94
N GLY A 502 -11.43 0.76 34.85
CA GLY A 502 -12.59 1.54 34.41
C GLY A 502 -13.04 1.24 32.99
N LEU A 503 -12.12 0.95 32.07
CA LEU A 503 -12.42 0.59 30.69
C LEU A 503 -12.92 -0.86 30.57
N ALA A 504 -12.35 -1.79 31.33
CA ALA A 504 -12.77 -3.19 31.41
C ALA A 504 -14.21 -3.36 31.91
N ASN A 505 -14.69 -2.46 32.77
CA ASN A 505 -16.08 -2.41 33.22
C ASN A 505 -17.07 -1.93 32.14
N MET A 506 -16.59 -1.41 30.99
CA MET A 506 -17.44 -0.93 29.89
C MET A 506 -17.32 -1.76 28.61
N ILE A 507 -16.13 -2.30 28.32
CA ILE A 507 -15.84 -3.14 27.15
C ILE A 507 -14.87 -4.26 27.51
N GLY A 508 -14.98 -5.40 26.83
CA GLY A 508 -14.09 -6.54 27.01
C GLY A 508 -12.69 -6.24 26.48
N ILE A 509 -11.77 -5.89 27.36
CA ILE A 509 -10.35 -5.68 27.07
C ILE A 509 -9.47 -6.65 27.86
N LYS A 510 -8.21 -6.79 27.46
CA LYS A 510 -7.16 -7.48 28.20
C LYS A 510 -5.96 -6.55 28.38
N ASP A 511 -5.50 -6.36 29.61
CA ASP A 511 -4.17 -5.78 29.86
C ASP A 511 -3.09 -6.78 29.42
N MET A 512 -2.12 -6.30 28.65
CA MET A 512 -0.97 -7.06 28.18
C MET A 512 0.30 -6.71 28.96
N GLY A 513 0.22 -5.84 29.96
CA GLY A 513 1.35 -5.36 30.75
C GLY A 513 2.12 -4.26 30.04
N GLU A 514 3.41 -4.12 30.40
CA GLU A 514 4.31 -3.09 29.88
C GLU A 514 4.48 -3.20 28.36
N LEU A 515 4.44 -2.05 27.67
CA LEU A 515 4.43 -2.01 26.21
C LEU A 515 5.82 -2.28 25.63
N LYS A 516 6.08 -3.54 25.29
CA LYS A 516 7.27 -3.98 24.53
C LYS A 516 7.08 -3.94 23.01
N THR A 517 5.85 -4.05 22.51
CA THR A 517 5.54 -3.99 21.06
C THR A 517 4.22 -3.30 20.73
N PHE A 518 4.18 -2.54 19.63
CA PHE A 518 2.98 -1.85 19.16
C PHE A 518 3.00 -1.70 17.62
N LEU A 519 1.98 -2.18 16.91
CA LEU A 519 1.87 -2.06 15.45
C LEU A 519 3.07 -2.56 14.63
N GLY A 520 3.77 -3.59 15.14
CA GLY A 520 4.98 -4.14 14.54
C GLY A 520 6.24 -3.30 14.74
N LEU A 521 6.18 -2.31 15.64
CA LEU A 521 7.33 -1.72 16.33
C LEU A 521 7.71 -2.58 17.54
N GLU A 522 9.01 -2.73 17.76
CA GLU A 522 9.62 -3.09 19.03
C GLU A 522 9.95 -1.80 19.79
N VAL A 523 9.67 -1.76 21.09
CA VAL A 523 9.91 -0.60 21.95
C VAL A 523 10.80 -1.04 23.10
N SER A 524 11.99 -0.48 23.17
CA SER A 524 12.98 -0.75 24.23
C SER A 524 13.40 0.55 24.91
N ARG A 525 13.77 0.49 26.19
CA ARG A 525 13.99 1.68 27.03
C ARG A 525 15.13 1.49 28.01
N ASP A 526 15.93 2.54 28.17
CA ASP A 526 16.87 2.69 29.29
C ASP A 526 16.41 3.90 30.13
N ARG A 527 16.06 3.68 31.41
CA ARG A 527 15.64 4.77 32.31
C ARG A 527 16.82 5.45 33.01
N GLY A 528 17.99 4.82 33.08
CA GLY A 528 19.20 5.45 33.63
C GLY A 528 19.74 6.50 32.67
N GLU A 529 19.86 6.14 31.39
CA GLU A 529 20.29 7.03 30.31
C GLU A 529 19.16 7.92 29.75
N GLN A 530 17.92 7.73 30.22
CA GLN A 530 16.69 8.39 29.75
C GLN A 530 16.47 8.30 28.23
N LYS A 531 16.59 7.08 27.70
CA LYS A 531 16.50 6.74 26.27
C LYS A 531 15.38 5.77 25.95
N MET A 532 14.87 5.85 24.72
CA MET A 532 13.93 4.90 24.16
C MET A 532 14.25 4.65 22.69
N TRP A 533 14.25 3.38 22.26
CA TRP A 533 14.45 3.00 20.87
C TRP A 533 13.18 2.39 20.27
N LEU A 534 12.81 2.83 19.06
CA LEU A 534 11.81 2.18 18.21
C LEU A 534 12.51 1.39 17.09
N THR A 535 12.51 0.07 17.22
CA THR A 535 13.18 -0.88 16.31
C THR A 535 12.16 -1.81 15.62
N GLN A 536 12.62 -2.59 14.64
CA GLN A 536 11.82 -3.60 13.92
C GLN A 536 12.69 -4.83 13.58
N THR A 537 13.50 -5.26 14.54
CA THR A 537 14.53 -6.29 14.41
C THR A 537 13.96 -7.62 13.91
N HIS A 538 12.84 -8.08 14.49
CA HIS A 538 12.17 -9.32 14.09
C HIS A 538 11.63 -9.24 12.65
N TYR A 539 11.08 -8.08 12.24
CA TYR A 539 10.62 -7.87 10.87
C TYR A 539 11.78 -7.89 9.87
N ILE A 540 12.89 -7.23 10.20
CA ILE A 540 14.09 -7.17 9.33
C ILE A 540 14.76 -8.55 9.24
N ASN A 541 14.83 -9.31 10.33
CA ASN A 541 15.34 -10.68 10.33
C ASN A 541 14.47 -11.58 9.45
N LYS A 542 13.15 -11.53 9.63
CA LYS A 542 12.19 -12.30 8.81
C LYS A 542 12.23 -11.92 7.32
N MET A 543 12.46 -10.64 6.99
CA MET A 543 12.74 -10.22 5.62
C MET A 543 14.06 -10.84 5.09
N ALA A 544 15.11 -10.89 5.91
CA ALA A 544 16.37 -11.52 5.50
C ALA A 544 16.24 -13.04 5.31
N GLU A 545 15.36 -13.71 6.06
CA GLU A 545 14.96 -15.11 5.85
C GLU A 545 14.17 -15.28 4.55
N GLU A 546 13.13 -14.48 4.31
CA GLU A 546 12.27 -14.53 3.11
C GLU A 546 12.99 -14.21 1.80
N LEU A 547 14.22 -13.68 1.87
CA LEU A 547 15.07 -13.33 0.73
C LEU A 547 16.34 -14.20 0.61
N ASP A 548 16.47 -15.26 1.41
CA ASP A 548 17.67 -16.13 1.50
C ASP A 548 18.97 -15.35 1.82
N MET A 549 18.86 -14.23 2.56
CA MET A 549 19.96 -13.31 2.88
C MET A 549 20.56 -13.51 4.28
N THR A 550 20.15 -14.51 5.06
CA THR A 550 20.62 -14.74 6.44
C THR A 550 22.13 -14.96 6.56
N ALA A 551 22.80 -15.45 5.51
CA ALA A 551 24.23 -15.75 5.56
C ALA A 551 25.11 -14.48 5.62
N HIS A 552 25.95 -14.37 6.65
CA HIS A 552 26.99 -13.33 6.81
C HIS A 552 28.13 -13.38 5.78
N ARG A 553 28.02 -14.19 4.71
CA ARG A 553 29.06 -14.35 3.66
C ARG A 553 29.22 -13.14 2.72
N ALA A 554 28.34 -12.14 2.82
CA ALA A 554 28.43 -10.91 2.03
C ALA A 554 29.14 -9.80 2.85
N ARG A 555 30.03 -9.04 2.20
CA ARG A 555 30.71 -7.87 2.81
C ARG A 555 29.66 -6.88 3.37
N PRO A 556 29.83 -6.34 4.61
CA PRO A 556 28.90 -5.40 5.20
C PRO A 556 28.66 -4.16 4.33
N ILE A 557 27.41 -3.71 4.25
CA ILE A 557 27.04 -2.55 3.43
C ILE A 557 27.06 -1.26 4.25
N GLY A 558 27.97 -0.34 3.93
CA GLY A 558 28.08 0.96 4.60
C GLY A 558 27.11 2.05 4.12
N ALA A 559 26.34 1.82 3.05
CA ALA A 559 25.29 2.72 2.57
C ALA A 559 24.29 1.99 1.63
N PRO A 560 22.97 2.25 1.73
CA PRO A 560 21.93 1.58 0.94
C PRO A 560 22.09 1.81 -0.56
N ILE A 561 22.30 3.07 -0.99
CA ILE A 561 22.63 3.46 -2.38
C ILE A 561 23.76 4.49 -2.32
N GLY A 562 24.77 4.33 -3.21
CA GLY A 562 25.99 5.15 -3.20
C GLY A 562 26.31 5.91 -4.49
N SER A 563 25.47 5.81 -5.53
CA SER A 563 25.56 6.62 -6.76
C SER A 563 24.20 6.75 -7.44
N TRP A 564 24.04 7.75 -8.31
CA TRP A 564 22.84 8.00 -9.12
C TRP A 564 22.69 7.02 -10.30
N ASP A 565 23.77 6.44 -10.82
CA ASP A 565 23.75 5.54 -12.00
C ASP A 565 22.83 4.32 -11.78
N VAL A 566 22.84 3.82 -10.55
CA VAL A 566 22.00 2.72 -10.06
C VAL A 566 20.50 3.06 -10.10
N LEU A 567 20.15 4.35 -10.17
CA LEU A 567 18.80 4.90 -10.13
C LEU A 567 18.31 5.47 -11.48
N GLU A 568 19.10 5.45 -12.56
CA GLU A 568 18.62 5.86 -13.88
C GLU A 568 17.40 5.04 -14.35
N GLN A 569 16.60 5.59 -15.27
CA GLN A 569 15.62 4.80 -16.04
C GLN A 569 16.29 3.63 -16.78
N LYS A 570 15.55 2.55 -17.05
CA LYS A 570 16.06 1.38 -17.79
C LYS A 570 16.44 1.79 -19.22
N GLN A 571 17.63 1.41 -19.67
CA GLN A 571 18.11 1.75 -21.01
C GLN A 571 17.66 0.71 -22.07
N PRO A 572 17.57 1.06 -23.36
CA PRO A 572 17.32 0.08 -24.42
C PRO A 572 18.39 -1.03 -24.43
N GLY A 573 17.97 -2.29 -24.55
CA GLY A 573 18.85 -3.45 -24.44
C GLY A 573 19.21 -3.87 -23.00
N GLU A 574 18.91 -3.05 -21.99
CA GLU A 574 19.15 -3.42 -20.59
C GLU A 574 18.21 -4.54 -20.13
N LYS A 575 18.77 -5.55 -19.44
CA LYS A 575 18.04 -6.73 -18.98
C LYS A 575 17.00 -6.36 -17.91
N ALA A 576 15.73 -6.64 -18.21
CA ALA A 576 14.61 -6.39 -17.31
C ALA A 576 14.59 -7.38 -16.14
N ALA A 577 14.24 -6.90 -14.95
CA ALA A 577 14.00 -7.71 -13.76
C ALA A 577 12.57 -8.28 -13.75
N ASP A 578 12.33 -9.35 -12.97
CA ASP A 578 10.94 -9.68 -12.65
C ASP A 578 10.30 -8.57 -11.80
N LYS A 579 9.30 -7.94 -12.40
CA LYS A 579 8.47 -6.91 -11.82
C LYS A 579 7.72 -7.39 -10.58
N ALA A 580 7.35 -8.67 -10.46
CA ALA A 580 6.66 -9.14 -9.25
C ALA A 580 7.60 -9.26 -8.05
N THR A 581 8.79 -9.86 -8.22
CA THR A 581 9.85 -9.88 -7.20
C THR A 581 10.28 -8.46 -6.81
N PHE A 582 10.52 -7.56 -7.79
CA PHE A 582 10.88 -6.17 -7.49
C PHE A 582 9.81 -5.46 -6.66
N GLN A 583 8.54 -5.56 -7.05
CA GLN A 583 7.41 -5.00 -6.32
C GLN A 583 7.27 -5.59 -4.91
N SER A 584 7.51 -6.89 -4.75
CA SER A 584 7.47 -7.55 -3.44
C SER A 584 8.58 -7.05 -2.51
N ILE A 585 9.83 -7.01 -2.98
CA ILE A 585 10.98 -6.54 -2.18
C ILE A 585 10.79 -5.08 -1.79
N LEU A 586 10.43 -4.21 -2.75
CA LEU A 586 10.17 -2.81 -2.47
C LEU A 586 9.03 -2.62 -1.45
N GLY A 587 7.94 -3.39 -1.56
CA GLY A 587 6.85 -3.39 -0.59
C GLY A 587 7.31 -3.75 0.83
N THR A 588 8.18 -4.75 0.97
CA THR A 588 8.78 -5.15 2.26
C THR A 588 9.74 -4.08 2.80
N LEU A 589 10.47 -3.36 1.94
CA LEU A 589 11.35 -2.26 2.35
C LEU A 589 10.59 -0.98 2.77
N MET A 590 9.43 -0.71 2.16
CA MET A 590 8.65 0.51 2.44
C MET A 590 8.12 0.58 3.88
N TYR A 591 7.84 -0.56 4.53
CA TYR A 591 7.31 -0.57 5.89
C TYR A 591 8.33 -0.04 6.93
N PRO A 592 9.54 -0.59 7.09
CA PRO A 592 10.55 -0.01 7.98
C PRO A 592 10.92 1.42 7.55
N SER A 593 10.99 1.69 6.24
CA SER A 593 11.31 3.01 5.68
C SER A 593 10.35 4.15 6.08
N VAL A 594 9.15 3.84 6.58
CA VAL A 594 8.12 4.83 6.98
C VAL A 594 7.85 4.79 8.50
N MET A 595 8.23 3.69 9.16
CA MET A 595 7.99 3.46 10.59
C MET A 595 9.22 3.77 11.46
N THR A 596 10.41 3.24 11.15
CA THR A 596 11.61 3.31 12.03
C THR A 596 12.94 3.62 11.33
N ARG A 597 13.00 3.53 10.00
CA ARG A 597 14.24 3.64 9.21
C ARG A 597 14.20 4.81 8.22
N PRO A 598 14.27 6.08 8.71
CA PRO A 598 14.38 7.25 7.84
C PRO A 598 15.59 7.17 6.92
N ASP A 599 16.66 6.52 7.37
CA ASP A 599 17.93 6.38 6.69
C ASP A 599 17.86 5.59 5.37
N ILE A 600 16.77 4.87 5.09
CA ILE A 600 16.51 4.27 3.77
C ILE A 600 15.45 4.99 2.94
N ALA A 601 14.85 6.09 3.43
CA ALA A 601 13.71 6.75 2.78
C ALA A 601 14.05 7.36 1.41
N PHE A 602 15.27 7.87 1.21
CA PHE A 602 15.74 8.26 -0.12
C PHE A 602 15.83 7.07 -1.08
N ALA A 603 16.37 5.95 -0.61
CA ALA A 603 16.59 4.76 -1.42
C ALA A 603 15.27 4.10 -1.86
N THR A 604 14.31 3.93 -0.94
CA THR A 604 12.99 3.35 -1.25
C THR A 604 12.15 4.28 -2.14
N SER A 605 12.14 5.59 -1.85
CA SER A 605 11.46 6.59 -2.68
C SER A 605 12.01 6.61 -4.11
N SER A 606 13.34 6.60 -4.26
CA SER A 606 14.00 6.58 -5.57
C SER A 606 13.72 5.29 -6.35
N LEU A 607 13.84 4.12 -5.72
CA LEU A 607 13.54 2.84 -6.36
C LEU A 607 12.06 2.70 -6.76
N SER A 608 11.15 3.37 -6.04
CA SER A 608 9.71 3.34 -6.37
C SER A 608 9.37 3.92 -7.75
N GLN A 609 10.23 4.77 -8.32
CA GLN A 609 10.06 5.31 -9.68
C GLN A 609 10.12 4.21 -10.76
N HIS A 610 10.76 3.07 -10.47
CA HIS A 610 10.98 1.97 -11.41
C HIS A 610 9.97 0.82 -11.27
N THR A 611 8.95 1.00 -10.43
CA THR A 611 7.88 0.02 -10.13
C THR A 611 7.10 -0.46 -11.37
N SER A 612 7.10 0.34 -12.45
CA SER A 612 6.46 0.05 -13.73
C SER A 612 7.30 -0.84 -14.66
N ASP A 613 8.62 -0.66 -14.72
CA ASP A 613 9.50 -1.34 -15.67
C ASP A 613 10.96 -1.43 -15.15
N PRO A 614 11.24 -2.32 -14.17
CA PRO A 614 12.53 -2.37 -13.50
C PRO A 614 13.60 -3.13 -14.31
N ALA A 615 14.84 -2.64 -14.23
CA ALA A 615 16.05 -3.33 -14.67
C ALA A 615 16.61 -4.27 -13.59
N GLU A 616 17.49 -5.20 -13.96
CA GLU A 616 18.18 -6.04 -12.97
C GLU A 616 19.01 -5.23 -11.96
N ARG A 617 19.65 -4.11 -12.36
CA ARG A 617 20.34 -3.23 -11.40
C ARG A 617 19.38 -2.60 -10.37
N HIS A 618 18.12 -2.33 -10.72
CA HIS A 618 17.13 -1.84 -9.75
C HIS A 618 16.76 -2.93 -8.75
N LEU A 619 16.61 -4.17 -9.23
CA LEU A 619 16.38 -5.33 -8.36
C LEU A 619 17.57 -5.59 -7.44
N ASP A 620 18.81 -5.50 -7.92
CA ASP A 620 20.00 -5.69 -7.10
C ASP A 620 20.28 -4.51 -6.16
N ALA A 621 19.84 -3.30 -6.51
CA ALA A 621 19.77 -2.16 -5.59
C ALA A 621 18.73 -2.38 -4.48
N ALA A 622 17.53 -2.88 -4.80
CA ALA A 622 16.54 -3.24 -3.78
C ALA A 622 17.08 -4.34 -2.83
N LYS A 623 17.72 -5.39 -3.38
CA LYS A 623 18.45 -6.40 -2.59
C LYS A 623 19.59 -5.78 -1.76
N ARG A 624 20.27 -4.73 -2.25
CA ARG A 624 21.31 -4.00 -1.51
C ARG A 624 20.74 -3.27 -0.30
N VAL A 625 19.57 -2.62 -0.43
CA VAL A 625 18.87 -2.01 0.72
C VAL A 625 18.41 -3.07 1.73
N ALA A 626 17.93 -4.23 1.27
CA ALA A 626 17.55 -5.34 2.15
C ALA A 626 18.75 -5.90 2.94
N ARG A 627 19.89 -6.10 2.29
CA ARG A 627 21.15 -6.48 2.97
C ARG A 627 21.65 -5.40 3.92
N TYR A 628 21.54 -4.11 3.56
CA TYR A 628 21.86 -3.00 4.47
C TYR A 628 21.00 -3.03 5.75
N LEU A 629 19.68 -3.23 5.60
CA LEU A 629 18.79 -3.38 6.75
C LEU A 629 19.18 -4.59 7.60
N ARG A 630 19.46 -5.76 7.00
CA ARG A 630 19.96 -6.96 7.72
C ARG A 630 21.20 -6.64 8.55
N ASP A 631 22.21 -6.00 7.94
CA ASP A 631 23.48 -5.63 8.59
C ASP A 631 23.29 -4.56 9.68
N THR A 632 22.12 -3.93 9.74
CA THR A 632 21.74 -2.90 10.71
C THR A 632 20.40 -3.22 11.38
N ASN A 633 20.05 -4.49 11.55
CA ASN A 633 18.73 -4.94 11.99
C ASN A 633 18.27 -4.35 13.33
N ARG A 634 19.22 -4.14 14.25
CA ARG A 634 19.04 -3.57 15.59
C ARG A 634 19.07 -2.03 15.62
N TYR A 635 19.20 -1.36 14.46
CA TYR A 635 19.12 0.10 14.36
C TYR A 635 17.67 0.57 14.23
N GLY A 636 17.34 1.62 14.97
CA GLY A 636 16.02 2.25 14.98
C GLY A 636 16.09 3.69 15.48
N ILE A 637 14.93 4.32 15.68
CA ILE A 637 14.83 5.70 16.16
C ILE A 637 15.20 5.74 17.64
N GLU A 638 16.23 6.49 18.01
CA GLU A 638 16.55 6.84 19.40
C GLU A 638 15.87 8.16 19.78
N PHE A 639 15.04 8.13 20.83
CA PHE A 639 14.60 9.30 21.56
C PHE A 639 15.42 9.44 22.85
N THR A 640 15.69 10.69 23.24
CA THR A 640 16.38 11.02 24.49
C THR A 640 15.66 12.15 25.20
N SER A 641 15.60 12.11 26.53
CA SER A 641 15.14 13.25 27.35
C SER A 641 15.95 14.52 27.02
N PRO A 642 15.30 15.68 26.73
CA PRO A 642 16.01 16.88 26.32
C PRO A 642 16.93 17.47 27.38
N ARG A 643 18.12 17.90 26.98
CA ARG A 643 19.02 18.67 27.86
C ARG A 643 18.57 20.12 27.94
N ARG A 644 18.46 20.66 29.17
CA ARG A 644 17.94 22.01 29.40
C ARG A 644 18.73 23.07 28.61
N GLY A 645 18.03 23.83 27.78
CA GLY A 645 18.56 24.86 26.89
C GLY A 645 19.05 24.38 25.52
N GLY A 646 18.98 23.09 25.21
CA GLY A 646 19.37 22.54 23.92
C GLY A 646 18.29 22.68 22.83
N THR A 647 18.66 22.37 21.58
CA THR A 647 17.71 22.35 20.44
C THR A 647 16.78 21.13 20.45
N ASP A 648 17.15 20.08 21.18
CA ASP A 648 16.39 18.86 21.47
C ASP A 648 15.15 19.09 22.33
N GLU A 649 15.07 20.21 23.05
CA GLU A 649 13.84 20.68 23.74
C GLU A 649 12.71 21.02 22.76
N PHE A 650 13.05 21.34 21.50
CA PHE A 650 12.12 21.96 20.54
C PHE A 650 11.65 20.98 19.46
N LEU A 651 10.42 21.20 18.98
CA LEU A 651 10.01 20.71 17.68
C LEU A 651 10.74 21.51 16.59
N VAL A 652 11.58 20.84 15.80
CA VAL A 652 12.40 21.46 14.75
C VAL A 652 12.21 20.72 13.43
N GLY A 653 12.01 21.47 12.34
CA GLY A 653 12.02 20.94 10.97
C GLY A 653 13.29 21.32 10.19
N TYR A 654 13.66 20.47 9.24
CA TYR A 654 14.73 20.70 8.27
C TYR A 654 14.19 20.46 6.86
N SER A 655 14.67 21.23 5.88
CA SER A 655 14.30 21.14 4.46
C SER A 655 15.54 21.33 3.59
N ASP A 656 15.67 20.48 2.58
CA ASP A 656 16.75 20.45 1.57
C ASP A 656 16.14 20.04 0.21
N ALA A 657 16.75 20.43 -0.91
CA ALA A 657 16.25 20.13 -2.26
C ALA A 657 17.37 20.02 -3.31
N ASP A 658 17.85 18.80 -3.54
CA ASP A 658 18.90 18.55 -4.54
C ASP A 658 18.36 18.74 -5.97
N TYR A 659 19.04 19.61 -6.73
CA TYR A 659 18.51 20.29 -7.92
C TYR A 659 18.61 19.47 -9.21
N ALA A 660 17.47 19.25 -9.87
CA ALA A 660 17.37 18.73 -11.25
C ALA A 660 18.05 17.35 -11.54
N ASN A 661 18.38 16.56 -10.52
CA ASN A 661 19.11 15.27 -10.59
C ASN A 661 18.38 14.09 -11.28
N SER A 662 17.28 14.36 -11.99
CA SER A 662 16.56 13.35 -12.76
C SER A 662 16.57 13.71 -14.25
N LYS A 663 16.46 12.72 -15.15
CA LYS A 663 16.46 12.98 -16.60
C LYS A 663 15.26 13.84 -17.07
N ASP A 664 14.16 13.83 -16.32
CA ASP A 664 13.03 14.76 -16.43
C ASP A 664 13.25 16.12 -15.72
N ARG A 665 14.49 16.42 -15.31
CA ARG A 665 14.98 17.67 -14.69
C ARG A 665 14.27 18.12 -13.42
N ARG A 666 13.55 17.23 -12.74
CA ARG A 666 12.89 17.52 -11.45
C ARG A 666 13.83 17.26 -10.29
N SER A 667 13.84 18.19 -9.34
CA SER A 667 14.60 18.09 -8.09
C SER A 667 13.97 17.08 -7.12
N VAL A 668 14.73 16.68 -6.10
CA VAL A 668 14.24 15.84 -5.00
C VAL A 668 14.29 16.66 -3.71
N SER A 669 13.16 16.82 -3.03
CA SER A 669 13.10 17.48 -1.71
C SER A 669 13.12 16.48 -0.57
N GLY A 670 13.96 16.78 0.41
CA GLY A 670 14.11 16.08 1.67
C GLY A 670 13.51 16.91 2.80
N MET A 671 12.92 16.23 3.79
CA MET A 671 12.53 16.86 5.04
C MET A 671 12.64 15.88 6.20
N VAL A 672 12.95 16.41 7.38
CA VAL A 672 12.86 15.70 8.65
C VAL A 672 12.41 16.66 9.75
N TYR A 673 11.53 16.18 10.65
CA TYR A 673 11.19 16.86 11.89
C TYR A 673 11.64 16.03 13.08
N THR A 674 12.31 16.68 14.04
CA THR A 674 12.81 16.07 15.27
C THR A 674 12.06 16.58 16.51
N LEU A 675 11.96 15.72 17.52
CA LEU A 675 11.40 16.00 18.85
C LEU A 675 12.00 14.99 19.83
N ALA A 676 12.39 15.42 21.04
CA ALA A 676 13.12 14.56 21.98
C ALA A 676 14.37 13.92 21.32
N ASN A 677 15.11 14.74 20.56
CA ASN A 677 16.26 14.40 19.72
C ASN A 677 15.95 13.46 18.51
N GLY A 678 14.95 12.58 18.58
CA GLY A 678 14.61 11.61 17.54
C GLY A 678 13.68 12.12 16.41
N PRO A 679 13.74 11.54 15.19
CA PRO A 679 12.95 11.95 14.03
C PRO A 679 11.47 11.48 14.06
N ILE A 680 10.55 12.41 14.36
CA ILE A 680 9.11 12.16 14.40
C ILE A 680 8.38 12.30 13.05
N HIS A 681 8.97 12.91 12.04
CA HIS A 681 8.45 12.89 10.67
C HIS A 681 9.59 12.98 9.65
N TRP A 682 9.44 12.42 8.44
CA TRP A 682 10.38 12.58 7.34
C TRP A 682 9.72 12.32 5.98
N LYS A 683 10.30 12.88 4.91
CA LYS A 683 10.01 12.50 3.51
C LYS A 683 11.25 12.66 2.64
N SER A 684 11.36 11.80 1.62
CA SER A 684 12.14 12.02 0.40
C SER A 684 11.15 12.02 -0.76
N GLN A 685 11.00 13.14 -1.48
CA GLN A 685 9.96 13.30 -2.49
C GLN A 685 10.45 14.09 -3.71
N LYS A 686 10.30 13.50 -4.90
CA LYS A 686 10.50 14.20 -6.18
C LYS A 686 9.50 15.36 -6.32
N GLN A 687 9.99 16.51 -6.78
CA GLN A 687 9.16 17.68 -7.04
C GLN A 687 8.19 17.45 -8.20
N ARG A 688 7.09 18.20 -8.24
CA ARG A 688 6.05 18.08 -9.28
C ARG A 688 6.37 18.92 -10.52
N SER A 689 6.82 20.14 -10.29
CA SER A 689 7.41 21.04 -11.28
C SER A 689 8.90 20.72 -11.51
N VAL A 690 9.43 21.26 -12.60
CA VAL A 690 10.87 21.48 -12.79
C VAL A 690 11.19 22.86 -12.19
N ALA A 691 12.24 22.95 -11.40
CA ALA A 691 12.79 24.24 -10.96
C ALA A 691 13.80 24.74 -11.99
N THR A 692 13.97 26.06 -12.10
CA THR A 692 14.97 26.72 -12.97
C THR A 692 16.30 26.98 -12.27
N SER A 693 16.37 26.79 -10.95
CA SER A 693 17.60 26.95 -10.15
C SER A 693 17.50 26.18 -8.82
N THR A 694 18.64 25.90 -8.18
CA THR A 694 18.71 25.35 -6.82
C THR A 694 17.93 26.19 -5.81
N THR A 695 18.03 27.51 -5.92
CA THR A 695 17.29 28.48 -5.08
C THR A 695 15.78 28.33 -5.20
N GLU A 696 15.28 28.02 -6.39
CA GLU A 696 13.86 27.73 -6.59
C GLU A 696 13.47 26.34 -6.08
N ALA A 697 14.32 25.32 -6.27
CA ALA A 697 14.08 23.97 -5.75
C ALA A 697 13.94 23.98 -4.21
N GLU A 698 14.82 24.69 -3.51
CA GLU A 698 14.76 24.87 -2.05
C GLU A 698 13.47 25.58 -1.62
N TYR A 699 13.13 26.67 -2.30
CA TYR A 699 11.92 27.43 -2.02
C TYR A 699 10.64 26.61 -2.25
N ILE A 700 10.61 25.77 -3.29
CA ILE A 700 9.57 24.77 -3.53
C ILE A 700 9.52 23.75 -2.38
N GLY A 701 10.67 23.30 -1.88
CA GLY A 701 10.81 22.34 -0.77
C GLY A 701 10.27 22.83 0.58
N PHE A 702 10.41 24.12 0.88
CA PHE A 702 9.87 24.72 2.11
C PHE A 702 8.34 24.58 2.22
N THR A 703 7.62 24.55 1.10
CA THR A 703 6.15 24.52 1.11
C THR A 703 5.54 23.21 1.64
N PRO A 704 5.88 22.01 1.12
CA PRO A 704 5.41 20.76 1.70
C PRO A 704 5.99 20.51 3.10
N CYS A 705 7.21 20.99 3.40
CA CYS A 705 7.78 20.89 4.74
C CYS A 705 6.94 21.69 5.75
N ALA A 706 6.68 22.98 5.48
CA ALA A 706 5.85 23.84 6.33
C ALA A 706 4.42 23.32 6.55
N LYS A 707 3.80 22.68 5.53
CA LYS A 707 2.46 22.07 5.67
C LYS A 707 2.44 20.97 6.75
N GLU A 708 3.41 20.06 6.74
CA GLU A 708 3.55 19.04 7.78
C GLU A 708 3.93 19.67 9.13
N GLY A 709 4.87 20.63 9.11
CA GLY A 709 5.35 21.32 10.31
C GLY A 709 4.25 22.04 11.11
N ILE A 710 3.36 22.77 10.43
CA ILE A 710 2.23 23.45 11.09
C ILE A 710 1.28 22.44 11.75
N TRP A 711 1.02 21.30 11.10
CA TRP A 711 0.19 20.23 11.66
C TRP A 711 0.87 19.56 12.88
N LEU A 712 2.16 19.21 12.75
CA LEU A 712 2.98 18.67 13.85
C LEU A 712 3.03 19.63 15.06
N ASN A 713 3.20 20.93 14.80
CA ASN A 713 3.25 21.96 15.84
C ASN A 713 1.97 22.01 16.66
N ARG A 714 0.80 22.00 16.01
CA ARG A 714 -0.50 21.99 16.69
C ARG A 714 -0.74 20.69 17.46
N LEU A 715 -0.43 19.55 16.86
CA LEU A 715 -0.57 18.24 17.49
C LEU A 715 0.26 18.16 18.79
N VAL A 716 1.54 18.53 18.74
CA VAL A 716 2.42 18.51 19.93
C VAL A 716 1.99 19.58 20.94
N ASN A 717 1.64 20.80 20.51
CA ASN A 717 1.12 21.84 21.42
C ASN A 717 -0.12 21.35 22.18
N TRP A 718 -1.12 20.82 21.47
CA TRP A 718 -2.35 20.30 22.09
C TRP A 718 -2.04 19.20 23.11
N CYS A 719 -1.15 18.25 22.78
CA CYS A 719 -0.74 17.21 23.72
C CYS A 719 -0.07 17.78 24.98
N LEU A 720 0.83 18.76 24.82
CA LEU A 720 1.50 19.41 25.94
C LEU A 720 0.54 20.25 26.79
N GLU A 721 -0.43 20.94 26.18
CA GLU A 721 -1.46 21.70 26.89
C GLU A 721 -2.33 20.81 27.77
N GLN A 722 -2.82 19.67 27.23
CA GLN A 722 -3.60 18.73 28.03
C GLN A 722 -2.77 18.11 29.16
N LEU A 723 -1.49 17.78 28.93
CA LEU A 723 -0.62 17.16 29.95
C LEU A 723 -0.11 18.15 31.01
N LYS A 724 0.04 19.45 30.69
CA LYS A 724 0.46 20.49 31.65
C LYS A 724 -0.54 20.73 32.79
N THR A 725 -1.81 20.38 32.59
CA THR A 725 -2.85 20.49 33.63
C THR A 725 -2.83 19.35 34.66
N ALA A 726 -2.15 18.23 34.36
CA ALA A 726 -2.01 17.13 35.30
C ALA A 726 -0.88 17.44 36.30
N PRO A 727 -1.15 17.51 37.63
CA PRO A 727 -0.17 17.98 38.61
C PRO A 727 1.10 17.12 38.66
N ASN A 728 0.95 15.81 38.41
CA ASN A 728 2.06 14.85 38.44
C ASN A 728 2.95 14.86 37.17
N ILE A 729 2.57 15.60 36.12
CA ILE A 729 3.29 15.64 34.83
C ILE A 729 3.68 17.08 34.45
N SER A 730 3.01 18.10 35.02
CA SER A 730 3.21 19.51 34.64
C SER A 730 4.68 19.97 34.60
N GLN A 731 5.53 19.48 35.51
CA GLN A 731 6.96 19.81 35.53
C GLN A 731 7.78 19.11 34.43
N THR A 732 7.49 17.84 34.10
CA THR A 732 8.19 17.13 33.01
C THR A 732 7.67 17.56 31.64
N ALA A 733 6.39 17.94 31.53
CA ALA A 733 5.81 18.55 30.33
C ALA A 733 6.35 19.96 30.00
N GLN A 734 7.15 20.57 30.89
CA GLN A 734 7.89 21.81 30.64
C GLN A 734 9.30 21.58 30.05
N LEU A 735 9.78 20.33 30.00
CA LEU A 735 11.04 19.98 29.33
C LEU A 735 10.93 20.12 27.80
N ILE A 736 9.72 19.93 27.25
CA ILE A 736 9.45 20.11 25.82
C ILE A 736 8.89 21.52 25.58
N LYS A 737 9.56 22.26 24.71
CA LYS A 737 9.25 23.65 24.36
C LYS A 737 8.83 23.70 22.89
N VAL A 738 7.54 23.74 22.63
CA VAL A 738 7.02 24.09 21.31
C VAL A 738 6.83 25.62 21.26
N LYS A 739 7.20 26.23 20.14
CA LYS A 739 6.98 27.66 19.87
C LYS A 739 5.65 27.84 19.14
N ASN A 740 5.03 29.01 19.30
CA ASN A 740 3.81 29.36 18.57
C ASN A 740 4.02 29.38 17.04
N ASN A 741 5.27 29.58 16.60
CA ASN A 741 5.72 29.34 15.23
C ASN A 741 6.41 27.97 15.10
N THR A 742 6.24 27.32 13.96
CA THR A 742 7.04 26.13 13.61
C THR A 742 8.45 26.57 13.21
N LEU A 743 9.47 26.17 13.96
CA LEU A 743 10.87 26.41 13.59
C LEU A 743 11.28 25.46 12.46
N MET A 744 11.80 26.02 11.38
CA MET A 744 12.30 25.31 10.21
C MET A 744 13.71 25.81 9.85
N TYR A 745 14.55 24.90 9.37
CA TYR A 745 15.88 25.20 8.86
C TYR A 745 16.01 24.87 7.37
N GLY A 746 16.75 25.73 6.66
CA GLY A 746 17.22 25.58 5.28
C GLY A 746 18.61 26.21 5.17
N ASP A 747 19.47 25.75 4.26
CA ASP A 747 20.84 26.30 4.10
C ASP A 747 20.96 27.30 2.93
N ASN A 748 20.11 27.20 1.90
CA ASN A 748 20.12 28.16 0.81
C ASN A 748 19.63 29.56 1.22
N GLN A 749 20.56 30.45 1.57
CA GLN A 749 20.28 31.83 2.00
C GLN A 749 19.45 32.64 0.98
N ALA A 750 19.55 32.35 -0.32
CA ALA A 750 18.76 33.07 -1.33
C ALA A 750 17.29 32.62 -1.28
N ALA A 751 17.02 31.33 -1.11
CA ALA A 751 15.67 30.80 -0.92
C ALA A 751 15.05 31.32 0.38
N LEU A 752 15.83 31.42 1.46
CA LEU A 752 15.40 32.04 2.72
C LEU A 752 15.04 33.52 2.54
N LYS A 753 15.85 34.30 1.81
CA LYS A 753 15.56 35.71 1.50
C LYS A 753 14.29 35.85 0.65
N ILE A 754 14.05 34.95 -0.31
CA ILE A 754 12.82 34.92 -1.12
C ILE A 754 11.59 34.59 -0.25
N ALA A 755 11.73 33.71 0.73
CA ALA A 755 10.66 33.36 1.67
C ALA A 755 10.32 34.50 2.64
N GLY A 756 11.33 35.21 3.17
CA GLY A 756 11.13 36.33 4.08
C GLY A 756 10.66 37.63 3.42
N ASN A 757 11.05 37.88 2.17
CA ASN A 757 10.74 39.15 1.49
C ASN A 757 9.36 39.13 0.82
N LEU A 758 8.53 40.14 1.13
CA LEU A 758 7.20 40.32 0.52
C LEU A 758 7.26 40.65 -0.98
N GLY A 759 8.31 41.36 -1.43
CA GLY A 759 8.48 41.70 -2.85
C GLY A 759 8.70 40.48 -3.74
N ALA A 760 8.12 40.51 -4.95
CA ALA A 760 8.46 39.59 -6.03
C ALA A 760 9.63 40.18 -6.83
N SER A 761 10.75 39.45 -6.93
CA SER A 761 11.82 39.78 -7.87
C SER A 761 11.36 39.43 -9.29
N SER A 762 11.90 40.10 -10.32
CA SER A 762 11.79 39.62 -11.70
C SER A 762 12.22 38.16 -11.83
N LYS A 763 13.26 37.76 -11.08
CA LYS A 763 13.81 36.39 -11.00
C LYS A 763 12.97 35.39 -10.19
N THR A 764 11.78 35.78 -9.72
CA THR A 764 10.85 34.87 -9.01
C THR A 764 9.42 34.89 -9.56
N LYS A 765 9.14 35.62 -10.65
CA LYS A 765 7.79 35.76 -11.22
C LYS A 765 7.21 34.47 -11.80
N HIS A 766 8.08 33.53 -12.18
CA HIS A 766 7.71 32.24 -12.79
C HIS A 766 7.40 31.14 -11.75
N ILE A 767 7.67 31.40 -10.46
CA ILE A 767 7.42 30.44 -9.40
C ILE A 767 5.90 30.40 -9.13
N ASP A 768 5.31 29.20 -9.20
CA ASP A 768 3.87 28.99 -9.01
C ASP A 768 3.38 29.48 -7.63
N ILE A 769 2.23 30.16 -7.65
CA ILE A 769 1.55 30.81 -6.52
C ILE A 769 1.40 29.86 -5.33
N GLN A 770 1.20 28.56 -5.57
CA GLN A 770 1.07 27.55 -4.49
C GLN A 770 2.28 27.50 -3.54
N TYR A 771 3.46 27.94 -3.98
CA TYR A 771 4.69 27.99 -3.19
C TYR A 771 4.85 29.31 -2.41
N HIS A 772 4.16 30.37 -2.82
CA HIS A 772 4.13 31.64 -2.08
C HIS A 772 3.35 31.59 -0.76
N ALA A 773 2.59 30.52 -0.51
CA ALA A 773 1.94 30.25 0.78
C ALA A 773 2.95 30.25 1.96
N VAL A 774 4.21 29.89 1.73
CA VAL A 774 5.29 30.01 2.74
C VAL A 774 5.50 31.45 3.21
N LYS A 775 5.40 32.44 2.32
CA LYS A 775 5.53 33.87 2.69
C LYS A 775 4.40 34.30 3.63
N GLU A 776 3.18 33.88 3.31
CA GLU A 776 2.01 34.10 4.15
C GLU A 776 2.16 33.44 5.53
N TRP A 777 2.65 32.20 5.61
CA TRP A 777 2.84 31.54 6.91
C TRP A 777 3.99 32.12 7.74
N ILE A 778 4.99 32.75 7.12
CA ILE A 778 6.00 33.56 7.82
C ILE A 778 5.37 34.85 8.35
N ARG A 779 4.67 35.61 7.49
CA ARG A 779 3.96 36.86 7.84
C ARG A 779 2.96 36.66 8.98
N ASP A 780 2.20 35.56 8.93
CA ASP A 780 1.18 35.20 9.92
C ASP A 780 1.77 34.60 11.22
N GLY A 781 3.10 34.49 11.33
CA GLY A 781 3.77 33.91 12.50
C GLY A 781 3.53 32.41 12.70
N LYS A 782 3.06 31.68 11.68
CA LYS A 782 2.79 30.23 11.73
C LYS A 782 4.07 29.40 11.60
N ILE A 783 5.07 29.91 10.88
CA ILE A 783 6.40 29.30 10.73
C ILE A 783 7.51 30.34 10.94
N THR A 784 8.72 29.87 11.19
CA THR A 784 9.94 30.70 11.27
C THR A 784 11.08 29.92 10.63
N LEU A 785 11.55 30.44 9.50
CA LEU A 785 12.62 29.83 8.72
C LEU A 785 13.98 30.43 9.12
N LYS A 786 14.98 29.60 9.38
CA LYS A 786 16.33 30.01 9.78
C LYS A 786 17.42 29.33 8.95
N TYR A 787 18.54 30.02 8.79
CA TYR A 787 19.74 29.45 8.16
C TYR A 787 20.38 28.40 9.07
N VAL A 788 20.85 27.31 8.45
CA VAL A 788 21.79 26.34 9.04
C VAL A 788 22.90 26.07 8.03
N THR A 789 24.09 25.66 8.46
CA THR A 789 25.16 25.20 7.56
C THR A 789 24.84 23.82 7.01
N THR A 790 25.23 23.53 5.76
CA THR A 790 24.99 22.24 5.09
C THR A 790 25.48 21.02 5.88
N ASP A 791 26.62 21.10 6.58
CA ASP A 791 27.11 19.99 7.45
C ASP A 791 26.18 19.65 8.64
N ASN A 792 25.25 20.55 8.96
CA ASN A 792 24.22 20.41 9.99
C ASN A 792 22.81 20.31 9.39
N MET A 793 22.69 20.13 8.05
CA MET A 793 21.42 19.97 7.36
C MET A 793 20.92 18.52 7.48
N LEU A 794 20.07 18.25 8.47
CA LEU A 794 19.52 16.90 8.69
C LEU A 794 18.65 16.37 7.54
N ALA A 795 18.26 17.23 6.59
CA ALA A 795 17.50 16.83 5.40
C ALA A 795 18.38 16.33 4.22
N ASP A 796 19.71 16.53 4.25
CA ASP A 796 20.64 16.24 3.14
C ASP A 796 20.58 14.77 2.66
N GLY A 797 20.60 13.82 3.60
CA GLY A 797 20.50 12.39 3.29
C GLY A 797 19.12 11.91 2.82
N PHE A 798 18.15 12.81 2.68
CA PHE A 798 16.84 12.52 2.08
C PHE A 798 16.73 13.01 0.63
N THR A 799 17.71 13.74 0.07
CA THR A 799 17.64 14.25 -1.31
C THR A 799 18.48 13.48 -2.32
N LYS A 800 19.57 12.85 -1.87
CA LYS A 800 20.63 12.33 -2.74
C LYS A 800 21.34 11.09 -2.17
N PRO A 801 21.97 10.24 -3.02
CA PRO A 801 22.75 9.11 -2.54
C PRO A 801 24.04 9.60 -1.86
N LEU A 802 24.35 9.02 -0.70
CA LEU A 802 25.52 9.40 0.10
C LEU A 802 26.55 8.27 0.13
N ILE A 803 27.83 8.64 -0.05
CA ILE A 803 28.96 7.73 0.20
C ILE A 803 28.98 7.26 1.65
N ALA A 804 29.44 6.03 1.91
CA ALA A 804 29.31 5.35 3.20
C ALA A 804 29.75 6.17 4.42
N ARG A 805 30.82 6.98 4.31
CA ARG A 805 31.25 7.88 5.40
C ARG A 805 30.19 8.94 5.71
N LYS A 806 29.76 9.73 4.71
CA LYS A 806 28.72 10.75 4.87
C LYS A 806 27.38 10.15 5.29
N PHE A 807 27.00 9.02 4.71
CA PHE A 807 25.76 8.31 5.04
C PHE A 807 25.70 7.88 6.52
N ASN A 808 26.78 7.31 7.06
CA ASN A 808 26.83 6.92 8.47
C ASN A 808 26.78 8.15 9.41
N THR A 809 27.43 9.26 9.04
CA THR A 809 27.32 10.53 9.78
C THR A 809 25.88 11.04 9.78
N PHE A 810 25.24 11.16 8.62
CA PHE A 810 23.83 11.53 8.46
C PHE A 810 22.91 10.68 9.34
N ARG A 811 23.04 9.34 9.26
CA ARG A 811 22.22 8.39 10.02
C ARG A 811 22.30 8.63 11.53
N SER A 812 23.50 8.90 12.07
CA SER A 812 23.66 9.22 13.49
C SER A 812 23.25 10.65 13.85
N GLN A 813 23.40 11.63 12.95
CA GLN A 813 22.87 12.98 13.14
C GLN A 813 21.34 13.01 13.23
N ILE A 814 20.64 12.08 12.53
CA ILE A 814 19.19 11.88 12.67
C ILE A 814 18.81 10.83 13.73
N ASN A 815 19.72 10.51 14.67
CA ASN A 815 19.52 9.56 15.77
C ASN A 815 18.90 8.20 15.35
N VAL A 816 19.34 7.65 14.22
CA VAL A 816 19.11 6.24 13.89
C VAL A 816 20.31 5.44 14.39
N ASN A 817 20.17 4.92 15.61
CA ASN A 817 21.23 4.28 16.39
C ASN A 817 20.88 2.83 16.71
N PRO A 818 21.88 1.97 17.02
CA PRO A 818 21.62 0.60 17.46
C PRO A 818 21.09 0.61 18.91
N ALA A 819 20.01 -0.13 19.17
CA ALA A 819 19.59 -0.40 20.54
C ALA A 819 20.68 -1.20 21.31
N PRO A 820 20.77 -1.10 22.66
CA PRO A 820 21.69 -1.92 23.46
C PRO A 820 21.37 -3.42 23.43
N GLU A 821 22.38 -4.30 23.55
CA GLU A 821 22.14 -5.76 23.52
C GLU A 821 21.48 -6.31 24.78
N ALA A 822 21.82 -5.78 25.96
CA ALA A 822 21.25 -6.24 27.23
C ALA A 822 19.71 -6.12 27.25
N ILE A 823 19.18 -5.00 26.73
CA ILE A 823 17.73 -4.70 26.67
C ILE A 823 17.01 -5.57 25.62
N HIS A 824 17.75 -6.27 24.76
CA HIS A 824 17.20 -7.28 23.84
C HIS A 824 17.39 -8.73 24.35
N ARG A 825 18.27 -8.99 25.33
CA ARG A 825 18.51 -10.32 25.89
C ARG A 825 17.74 -10.62 27.17
N SER A 826 17.43 -9.61 28.00
CA SER A 826 16.58 -9.78 29.19
C SER A 826 15.13 -10.19 28.90
N ASP A 827 14.78 -10.26 27.61
CA ASP A 827 13.43 -10.34 27.06
C ASP A 827 13.29 -11.47 26.00
N ILE A 828 14.31 -12.34 25.84
CA ILE A 828 14.33 -13.44 24.84
C ILE A 828 14.93 -14.76 25.43
N GLU A 829 15.40 -14.76 26.68
CA GLU A 829 15.77 -15.97 27.44
C GLU A 829 14.65 -16.39 28.42
#